data_AF-A0A9P1E9J6-F1
#
_entry.id   AF-A0A9P1E9J6-F1
#
_cell.length_a   1.000
_cell.length_b   1.000
_cell.length_c   1.000
_cell.angle_alpha   90.00
_cell.angle_beta   90.00
_cell.angle_gamma   90.00
#
_symmetry.space_group_name_H-M   'P 1'
#
loop_
_entity.id
_entity.type
_entity.pdbx_description
1 polymer ?
#
loop_
_entity_poly.entity_id
_entity_poly.type
_entity_poly.pdbx_seq_one_letter_code
_entity_poly.pdbx_strand_id
1 'polypeptide(L)'
;MNLTSSHHHCDSQPGLPPLTCSQGHRTTLILPTEEGGSICLLCFSNLVSNPRSPTVHVSYALSQLSIAITQPQFRQTFFNFHSHFLISPLVGVLSSFEDDPIAQQTVDLIVQICVAANFEVFQEFVARVSDRLSSGSLAWSRRQRYTLHCLGVLLNYQKTETCASIKDADSLIFNLVNGLQLSSEEVQAEILFVLYKIFLLLQSHIDNNFTDSVFLHCPKLVQLSLEVLLKAENDDLRLNCVALLTVLAKKGLFQTISVNDARRNIISAQNLIPTSEYTILNPPLVNLFAEAVKGPLLSSDNQVQVVTLDLLYLFLSWEEVSGKEIEVFVEQNIADYAFEILRLSVESSQTKECKGPLINGCIQVLDVLSTAEKTFLQRLATGLTTLVAILQHVGDVPFHPVQTETLKLIWSCVTNWPGIVSKSHFEEISLILSRMLKKNIDGDAGMLPRTFALVCSILVALMKCSATQGISSFLMSIQDAPRNAVLTSLSHYDKQPSQLLHSLYLLKEAYAYSHGENLTGSICTELREGIIDVCKTQILPWFMRALNDIEDEDIASAVFETFHAILLQDYNTGTKTFANILLSSSWFSFSFGALGLFPTEKMKLRVYFLFSSLSEALIGDDDSGKCIRDAAPHLPSDPVNLFFLIGQKSSQNHELSSCQYAVLILLHISSFSDDRIADDKLVLASLEQFIILNSNECLYGPFPPRMLKLLVNLYALYRALAKISYQISYSLEAERIMFHLLAEKNWNLLTTKISPTSLKWLFQQERICKLLSLQILNFFRSYDDLKGQQNVDLHVVADLIASGDNFAGMLFVSVLEELADEFDKEIDTGLVLRAIHDIIEIAPSASDQLCLHGISSAIEKFYHQSRYSFSPDLFMSISELTFMILQAVQSESISEEDKWVGIVVKLLDFLIPSVTADGWSMETLIIIGIFSMILHHSINQKLVEASKSILLSAPLVQMLSNTITEACCKGPALLDHDQATEIGEVLISVLALLFFAFRSGYANLPGIVDCRHLLDESECNLKQPLPYISIKCRDLCKLIHFGSSRVKLVASYNLLEIFNRLSSELYVTKPDKINLEKAFLLSVIVILKGLIFSSDIGVSMNCSLSLSMIIGWQGMQTQVSAIERDSWFRLIMEELAMSLAFPRLASKSFTAYHKPAIHVAVALLRMKQTPPWITSVFDESCIQGIIHNISVSNLSSELVLFFRELLSAGYLKDGQISCLNRIFQAVDELVAWLLCIA
;
A
#
# COMPACT_ATOMS: atom_id res chain seq x y z
N MET A 1 -17.77 86.18 -14.33
CA MET A 1 -18.22 87.58 -14.09
C MET A 1 -19.36 87.87 -15.04
N ASN A 2 -20.46 88.40 -14.51
CA ASN A 2 -21.74 88.67 -15.17
C ASN A 2 -21.71 89.82 -16.20
N LEU A 3 -22.68 89.79 -17.12
CA LEU A 3 -23.55 90.88 -17.67
C LEU A 3 -23.77 90.68 -19.19
N THR A 4 -24.87 90.05 -19.61
CA THR A 4 -26.19 90.64 -20.02
C THR A 4 -26.21 91.52 -21.27
N SER A 5 -26.96 91.02 -22.26
CA SER A 5 -27.91 91.67 -23.17
C SER A 5 -27.44 92.73 -24.19
N SER A 6 -27.70 92.44 -25.48
CA SER A 6 -28.75 93.17 -26.21
C SER A 6 -29.19 92.38 -27.44
N HIS A 7 -30.51 92.16 -27.54
CA HIS A 7 -31.18 91.73 -28.75
C HIS A 7 -31.16 92.86 -29.78
N HIS A 8 -30.74 92.55 -31.01
CA HIS A 8 -31.35 93.12 -32.20
C HIS A 8 -31.67 91.98 -33.16
N HIS A 9 -32.97 91.73 -33.32
CA HIS A 9 -33.50 91.03 -34.49
C HIS A 9 -33.11 91.82 -35.74
N CYS A 10 -32.38 91.18 -36.64
CA CYS A 10 -32.46 91.46 -38.05
C CYS A 10 -32.65 90.12 -38.75
N ASP A 11 -33.86 89.90 -39.26
CA ASP A 11 -34.14 88.87 -40.24
C ASP A 11 -33.24 89.12 -41.45
N SER A 12 -32.16 88.35 -41.55
CA SER A 12 -31.50 88.11 -42.83
C SER A 12 -31.64 86.62 -43.11
N GLN A 13 -32.41 86.33 -44.16
CA GLN A 13 -32.43 85.07 -44.90
C GLN A 13 -31.05 84.39 -44.90
N PRO A 14 -30.97 83.05 -45.00
CA PRO A 14 -29.70 82.38 -45.25
C PRO A 14 -29.11 82.99 -46.53
N GLY A 15 -28.12 83.86 -46.35
CA GLY A 15 -27.48 84.56 -47.45
C GLY A 15 -26.91 83.51 -48.37
N LEU A 16 -27.32 83.57 -49.64
CA LEU A 16 -26.68 82.84 -50.72
C LEU A 16 -25.16 82.92 -50.51
N PRO A 17 -24.44 81.79 -50.45
CA PRO A 17 -23.01 81.82 -50.20
C PRO A 17 -22.36 82.78 -51.21
N PRO A 18 -21.45 83.65 -50.77
CA PRO A 18 -20.89 84.68 -51.63
C PRO A 18 -20.30 84.05 -52.89
N LEU A 19 -20.75 84.54 -54.05
CA LEU A 19 -20.33 84.06 -55.38
C LEU A 19 -18.81 84.18 -55.60
N THR A 20 -18.11 84.99 -54.82
CA THR A 20 -16.66 85.11 -54.85
C THR A 20 -16.15 85.44 -53.45
N CYS A 21 -14.98 84.92 -53.07
CA CYS A 21 -14.31 85.38 -51.85
C CYS A 21 -13.81 86.83 -52.04
N SER A 22 -13.34 87.46 -50.96
CA SER A 22 -12.79 88.82 -50.99
C SER A 22 -11.57 89.00 -51.91
N GLN A 23 -10.97 87.91 -52.39
CA GLN A 23 -9.84 87.87 -53.33
C GLN A 23 -10.26 87.50 -54.77
N GLY A 24 -11.56 87.38 -55.06
CA GLY A 24 -12.08 87.10 -56.40
C GLY A 24 -11.84 85.67 -56.91
N HIS A 25 -11.62 84.70 -56.01
CA HIS A 25 -11.41 83.31 -56.40
C HIS A 25 -12.69 82.65 -56.93
N ARG A 26 -12.51 81.65 -57.80
CA ARG A 26 -13.61 80.91 -58.45
C ARG A 26 -14.57 80.30 -57.41
N THR A 27 -15.87 80.35 -57.68
CA THR A 27 -16.95 79.72 -56.88
C THR A 27 -16.67 78.27 -56.54
N THR A 28 -16.05 77.53 -57.46
CA THR A 28 -15.71 76.10 -57.30
C THR A 28 -14.71 75.81 -56.18
N LEU A 29 -14.06 76.83 -55.60
CA LEU A 29 -13.14 76.68 -54.47
C LEU A 29 -13.73 77.23 -53.16
N ILE A 30 -15.00 77.59 -53.14
CA ILE A 30 -15.71 78.17 -52.01
C ILE A 30 -16.77 77.17 -51.54
N LEU A 31 -16.54 76.56 -50.39
CA LEU A 31 -17.43 75.54 -49.84
C LEU A 31 -18.30 76.13 -48.72
N PRO A 32 -19.64 76.02 -48.79
CA PRO A 32 -20.53 76.54 -47.76
C PRO A 32 -20.47 75.68 -46.49
N THR A 33 -20.45 76.32 -45.33
CA THR A 33 -20.56 75.66 -44.02
C THR A 33 -22.01 75.71 -43.53
N GLU A 34 -22.44 74.71 -42.75
CA GLU A 34 -23.80 74.62 -42.20
C GLU A 34 -24.11 75.74 -41.18
N GLU A 35 -23.08 76.41 -40.67
CA GLU A 35 -23.17 77.56 -39.76
C GLU A 35 -23.44 78.90 -40.48
N GLY A 36 -23.72 78.87 -41.80
CA GLY A 36 -24.08 80.06 -42.58
C GLY A 36 -22.89 80.85 -43.15
N GLY A 37 -21.70 80.24 -43.19
CA GLY A 37 -20.47 80.80 -43.76
C GLY A 37 -19.99 80.05 -45.01
N SER A 38 -18.81 80.42 -45.51
CA SER A 38 -18.15 79.68 -46.60
C SER A 38 -16.63 79.71 -46.45
N ILE A 39 -15.96 78.56 -46.63
CA ILE A 39 -14.50 78.46 -46.63
C ILE A 39 -14.01 78.49 -48.07
N CYS A 40 -13.24 79.52 -48.42
CA CYS A 40 -12.49 79.53 -49.67
C CYS A 40 -11.20 78.74 -49.50
N LEU A 41 -11.12 77.57 -50.13
CA LEU A 41 -9.99 76.64 -50.04
C LEU A 41 -8.67 77.30 -50.49
N LEU A 42 -8.70 78.18 -51.50
CA LEU A 42 -7.50 78.88 -51.98
C LEU A 42 -7.04 79.98 -50.99
N CYS A 43 -7.97 80.70 -50.35
CA CYS A 43 -7.63 81.64 -49.29
C CYS A 43 -7.07 80.92 -48.07
N PHE A 44 -7.69 79.79 -47.69
CA PHE A 44 -7.20 78.91 -46.64
C PHE A 44 -5.79 78.41 -46.97
N SER A 45 -5.58 77.84 -48.16
CA SER A 45 -4.28 77.38 -48.65
C SER A 45 -3.22 78.47 -48.54
N ASN A 46 -3.50 79.68 -49.00
CA ASN A 46 -2.55 80.80 -48.95
C ASN A 46 -2.25 81.24 -47.51
N LEU A 47 -3.25 81.24 -46.63
CA LEU A 47 -3.09 81.58 -45.22
C LEU A 47 -2.16 80.59 -44.52
N VAL A 48 -2.41 79.29 -44.70
CA VAL A 48 -1.66 78.22 -44.02
C VAL A 48 -0.30 77.92 -44.68
N SER A 49 -0.11 78.24 -45.97
CA SER A 49 1.18 78.04 -46.65
C SER A 49 2.18 79.18 -46.44
N ASN A 50 1.76 80.31 -45.86
CA ASN A 50 2.63 81.46 -45.63
C ASN A 50 3.19 81.45 -44.20
N PRO A 51 4.51 81.25 -44.00
CA PRO A 51 5.12 81.20 -42.66
C PRO A 51 5.05 82.54 -41.91
N ARG A 52 4.73 83.65 -42.59
CA ARG A 52 4.55 84.97 -41.96
C ARG A 52 3.11 85.24 -41.52
N SER A 53 2.18 84.31 -41.73
CA SER A 53 0.79 84.45 -41.30
C SER A 53 0.69 84.45 -39.77
N PRO A 54 -0.19 85.29 -39.17
CA PRO A 54 -0.43 85.26 -37.73
C PRO A 54 -0.93 83.89 -37.26
N THR A 55 -0.26 83.32 -36.26
CA THR A 55 -0.52 81.97 -35.73
C THR A 55 -1.95 81.79 -35.22
N VAL A 56 -2.53 82.84 -34.61
CA VAL A 56 -3.95 82.87 -34.19
C VAL A 56 -4.91 82.67 -35.37
N HIS A 57 -4.62 83.28 -36.53
CA HIS A 57 -5.47 83.17 -37.71
C HIS A 57 -5.33 81.80 -38.38
N VAL A 58 -4.11 81.25 -38.38
CA VAL A 58 -3.83 79.90 -38.88
C VAL A 58 -4.52 78.85 -38.01
N SER A 59 -4.41 78.94 -36.68
CA SER A 59 -5.09 78.05 -35.74
C SER A 59 -6.62 78.13 -35.85
N TYR A 60 -7.18 79.35 -35.93
CA TYR A 60 -8.61 79.54 -36.15
C TYR A 60 -9.05 78.90 -37.48
N ALA A 61 -8.31 79.12 -38.57
CA ALA A 61 -8.63 78.56 -39.87
C ALA A 61 -8.59 77.01 -39.87
N LEU A 62 -7.59 76.40 -39.22
CA LEU A 62 -7.48 74.94 -39.06
C LEU A 62 -8.67 74.38 -38.27
N SER A 63 -9.05 75.03 -37.16
CA SER A 63 -10.22 74.65 -36.36
C SER A 63 -11.53 74.75 -37.15
N GLN A 64 -11.73 75.85 -37.89
CA GLN A 64 -12.92 76.03 -38.72
C GLN A 64 -13.01 74.98 -39.83
N LEU A 65 -11.89 74.62 -40.45
CA LEU A 65 -11.87 73.54 -41.44
C LEU A 65 -12.14 72.17 -40.81
N SER A 66 -11.58 71.88 -39.63
CA SER A 66 -11.86 70.65 -38.88
C SER A 66 -13.35 70.49 -38.54
N ILE A 67 -14.00 71.56 -38.07
CA ILE A 67 -15.44 71.59 -37.81
C ILE A 67 -16.21 71.39 -39.13
N ALA A 68 -15.86 72.12 -40.18
CA ALA A 68 -16.54 72.01 -41.47
C ALA A 68 -16.46 70.60 -42.08
N ILE A 69 -15.34 69.89 -41.91
CA ILE A 69 -15.20 68.50 -42.39
C ILE A 69 -16.12 67.51 -41.66
N THR A 70 -16.61 67.84 -40.45
CA THR A 70 -17.61 67.02 -39.76
C THR A 70 -19.03 67.20 -40.33
N GLN A 71 -19.29 68.29 -41.05
CA GLN A 71 -20.59 68.62 -41.63
C GLN A 71 -20.86 67.79 -42.89
N PRO A 72 -21.98 67.03 -42.99
CA PRO A 72 -22.24 66.10 -44.09
C PRO A 72 -22.12 66.69 -45.49
N GLN A 73 -22.68 67.89 -45.72
CA GLN A 73 -22.71 68.53 -47.04
C GLN A 73 -21.33 69.05 -47.48
N PHE A 74 -20.65 69.73 -46.55
CA PHE A 74 -19.29 70.22 -46.77
C PHE A 74 -18.34 69.05 -47.02
N ARG A 75 -18.45 68.00 -46.18
CA ARG A 75 -17.67 66.76 -46.27
C ARG A 75 -17.82 66.09 -47.64
N GLN A 76 -19.04 65.86 -48.10
CA GLN A 76 -19.29 65.19 -49.38
C GLN A 76 -18.71 65.99 -50.55
N THR A 77 -18.89 67.31 -50.54
CA THR A 77 -18.38 68.19 -51.60
C THR A 77 -16.86 68.26 -51.59
N PHE A 78 -16.26 68.38 -50.39
CA PHE A 78 -14.82 68.42 -50.19
C PHE A 78 -14.14 67.13 -50.68
N PHE A 79 -14.62 65.95 -50.26
CA PHE A 79 -13.97 64.68 -50.60
C PHE A 79 -14.15 64.26 -52.06
N ASN A 80 -15.27 64.60 -52.71
CA ASN A 80 -15.51 64.23 -54.10
C ASN A 80 -14.70 65.07 -55.10
N PHE A 81 -14.40 66.34 -54.78
CA PHE A 81 -13.86 67.28 -55.76
C PHE A 81 -12.58 68.01 -55.33
N HIS A 82 -12.26 68.06 -54.04
CA HIS A 82 -11.22 68.97 -53.51
C HIS A 82 -10.25 68.35 -52.51
N SER A 83 -10.38 67.06 -52.21
CA SER A 83 -9.56 66.34 -51.23
C SER A 83 -8.05 66.53 -51.46
N HIS A 84 -7.60 66.41 -52.71
CA HIS A 84 -6.19 66.56 -53.11
C HIS A 84 -5.68 68.01 -53.02
N PHE A 85 -6.56 69.00 -53.07
CA PHE A 85 -6.18 70.41 -53.14
C PHE A 85 -5.50 70.92 -51.85
N LEU A 86 -5.93 70.41 -50.69
CA LEU A 86 -5.41 70.85 -49.39
C LEU A 86 -4.23 70.02 -48.87
N ILE A 87 -3.85 68.93 -49.54
CA ILE A 87 -2.80 68.03 -49.06
C ILE A 87 -1.46 68.77 -48.94
N SER A 88 -0.97 69.39 -50.03
CA SER A 88 0.31 70.11 -50.00
C SER A 88 0.33 71.32 -49.04
N PRO A 89 -0.71 72.16 -48.97
CA PRO A 89 -0.79 73.23 -47.98
C PRO A 89 -0.72 72.74 -46.53
N LEU A 90 -1.48 71.69 -46.18
CA LEU A 90 -1.51 71.14 -44.82
C LEU A 90 -0.18 70.48 -44.43
N VAL A 91 0.45 69.73 -45.34
CA VAL A 91 1.81 69.22 -45.11
C VAL A 91 2.82 70.36 -45.00
N GLY A 92 2.61 71.46 -45.74
CA GLY A 92 3.40 72.68 -45.65
C GLY A 92 3.36 73.34 -44.26
N VAL A 93 2.22 73.30 -43.56
CA VAL A 93 2.08 73.87 -42.20
C VAL A 93 3.06 73.25 -41.22
N LEU A 94 3.20 71.91 -41.25
CA LEU A 94 4.11 71.16 -40.37
C LEU A 94 5.58 71.60 -40.50
N SER A 95 5.96 72.16 -41.66
CA SER A 95 7.33 72.65 -41.92
C SER A 95 7.49 74.17 -41.80
N SER A 96 6.38 74.91 -41.74
CA SER A 96 6.36 76.38 -41.82
C SER A 96 6.24 77.06 -40.46
N PHE A 97 5.61 76.39 -39.48
CA PHE A 97 5.37 76.91 -38.12
C PHE A 97 6.10 76.11 -37.05
N GLU A 98 6.48 76.76 -35.95
CA GLU A 98 7.15 76.13 -34.79
C GLU A 98 6.21 75.87 -33.60
N ASP A 99 4.95 76.31 -33.67
CA ASP A 99 3.97 76.18 -32.59
C ASP A 99 3.40 74.76 -32.46
N ASP A 100 3.65 74.12 -31.32
CA ASP A 100 3.12 72.79 -30.96
C ASP A 100 1.59 72.66 -31.16
N PRO A 101 0.75 73.63 -30.72
CA PRO A 101 -0.70 73.49 -30.86
C PRO A 101 -1.17 73.54 -32.30
N ILE A 102 -0.51 74.33 -33.16
CA ILE A 102 -0.84 74.43 -34.59
C ILE A 102 -0.44 73.14 -35.30
N ALA A 103 0.74 72.60 -34.96
CA ALA A 103 1.18 71.32 -35.46
C ALA A 103 0.20 70.20 -35.08
N GLN A 104 -0.20 70.11 -33.80
CA GLN A 104 -1.16 69.12 -33.34
C GLN A 104 -2.52 69.26 -34.04
N GLN A 105 -3.08 70.47 -34.11
CA GLN A 105 -4.32 70.74 -34.84
C GLN A 105 -4.22 70.33 -36.31
N THR A 106 -3.05 70.54 -36.93
CA THR A 106 -2.81 70.14 -38.31
C THR A 106 -2.75 68.62 -38.45
N VAL A 107 -2.06 67.92 -37.54
CA VAL A 107 -1.99 66.45 -37.54
C VAL A 107 -3.38 65.85 -37.31
N ASP A 108 -4.13 66.33 -36.32
CA ASP A 108 -5.49 65.86 -36.01
C ASP A 108 -6.42 66.07 -37.21
N LEU A 109 -6.31 67.23 -37.89
CA LEU A 109 -7.05 67.53 -39.11
C LEU A 109 -6.65 66.61 -40.27
N ILE A 110 -5.36 66.34 -40.46
CA ILE A 110 -4.87 65.40 -41.48
C ILE A 110 -5.43 63.99 -41.19
N VAL A 111 -5.41 63.54 -39.93
CA VAL A 111 -5.98 62.24 -39.52
C VAL A 111 -7.48 62.21 -39.77
N GLN A 112 -8.21 63.26 -39.37
CA GLN A 112 -9.65 63.39 -39.61
C GLN A 112 -9.99 63.32 -41.11
N ILE A 113 -9.17 63.96 -41.96
CA ILE A 113 -9.30 63.89 -43.41
C ILE A 113 -9.03 62.46 -43.91
N CYS A 114 -7.95 61.84 -43.47
CA CYS A 114 -7.56 60.47 -43.85
C CYS A 114 -8.57 59.39 -43.41
N VAL A 115 -9.22 59.56 -42.26
CA VAL A 115 -10.30 58.68 -41.76
C VAL A 115 -11.55 58.83 -42.63
N ALA A 116 -11.82 60.05 -43.09
CA ALA A 116 -13.04 60.40 -43.77
C ALA A 116 -12.98 60.26 -45.31
N ALA A 117 -11.77 60.19 -45.88
CA ALA A 117 -11.48 60.14 -47.33
C ALA A 117 -11.31 58.72 -47.89
N ASN A 118 -11.23 58.64 -49.23
CA ASN A 118 -10.79 57.44 -49.94
C ASN A 118 -9.30 57.13 -49.71
N PHE A 119 -8.90 55.89 -49.97
CA PHE A 119 -7.54 55.40 -49.73
C PHE A 119 -6.44 56.19 -50.48
N GLU A 120 -6.74 56.73 -51.68
CA GLU A 120 -5.81 57.54 -52.48
C GLU A 120 -5.37 58.83 -51.79
N VAL A 121 -6.28 59.48 -51.04
CA VAL A 121 -5.98 60.72 -50.29
C VAL A 121 -5.03 60.42 -49.15
N PHE A 122 -5.26 59.31 -48.44
CA PHE A 122 -4.37 58.81 -47.40
C PHE A 122 -2.98 58.48 -47.96
N GLN A 123 -2.91 57.77 -49.11
CA GLN A 123 -1.64 57.47 -49.78
C GLN A 123 -0.88 58.74 -50.19
N GLU A 124 -1.57 59.77 -50.68
CA GLU A 124 -0.90 61.03 -51.05
C GLU A 124 -0.38 61.78 -49.82
N PHE A 125 -1.12 61.82 -48.69
CA PHE A 125 -0.59 62.38 -47.44
C PHE A 125 0.69 61.67 -47.00
N VAL A 126 0.68 60.33 -46.99
CA VAL A 126 1.86 59.52 -46.64
C VAL A 126 3.02 59.84 -47.59
N ALA A 127 2.78 59.84 -48.90
CA ALA A 127 3.81 60.13 -49.90
C ALA A 127 4.42 61.53 -49.74
N ARG A 128 3.60 62.56 -49.50
CA ARG A 128 4.05 63.96 -49.36
C ARG A 128 4.80 64.20 -48.05
N VAL A 129 4.34 63.61 -46.95
CA VAL A 129 5.03 63.70 -45.66
C VAL A 129 6.36 62.94 -45.72
N SER A 130 6.39 61.75 -46.33
CA SER A 130 7.63 60.98 -46.52
C SER A 130 8.63 61.69 -47.44
N ASP A 131 8.17 62.29 -48.54
CA ASP A 131 9.01 63.01 -49.51
C ASP A 131 9.74 64.20 -48.85
N ARG A 132 9.04 64.92 -47.97
CA ARG A 132 9.62 66.01 -47.15
C ARG A 132 10.72 65.54 -46.20
N LEU A 133 10.62 64.32 -45.69
CA LEU A 133 11.64 63.72 -44.83
C LEU A 133 12.77 63.07 -45.64
N SER A 134 12.53 62.75 -46.91
CA SER A 134 13.50 62.09 -47.80
C SER A 134 14.48 63.09 -48.45
N SER A 135 14.07 64.35 -48.65
CA SER A 135 14.79 65.35 -49.46
C SER A 135 16.13 65.88 -48.91
N GLY A 136 16.72 65.26 -47.88
CA GLY A 136 18.09 65.50 -47.38
C GLY A 136 18.36 66.86 -46.71
N SER A 137 17.47 67.84 -46.83
CA SER A 137 17.58 69.19 -46.25
C SER A 137 17.09 69.25 -44.80
N LEU A 138 17.46 68.27 -43.97
CA LEU A 138 16.96 68.15 -42.59
C LEU A 138 17.89 68.89 -41.62
N ALA A 139 17.48 70.07 -41.17
CA ALA A 139 17.91 70.58 -39.88
C ALA A 139 16.95 69.99 -38.84
N TRP A 140 17.43 69.05 -38.02
CA TRP A 140 16.63 68.39 -37.00
C TRP A 140 16.12 69.41 -35.97
N SER A 141 14.91 69.92 -36.22
CA SER A 141 14.26 71.01 -35.50
C SER A 141 12.86 70.57 -35.01
N ARG A 142 12.19 71.40 -34.22
CA ARG A 142 10.80 71.15 -33.77
C ARG A 142 9.83 70.92 -34.94
N ARG A 143 10.07 71.54 -36.10
CA ARG A 143 9.22 71.37 -37.30
C ARG A 143 9.34 69.97 -37.90
N GLN A 144 10.57 69.44 -37.91
CA GLN A 144 10.84 68.07 -38.31
C GLN A 144 10.23 67.07 -37.33
N ARG A 145 10.24 67.38 -36.02
CA ARG A 145 9.52 66.58 -35.01
C ARG A 145 8.03 66.47 -35.35
N TYR A 146 7.35 67.56 -35.69
CA TYR A 146 5.93 67.52 -36.08
C TYR A 146 5.68 66.74 -37.35
N THR A 147 6.59 66.87 -38.33
CA THR A 147 6.51 66.12 -39.59
C THR A 147 6.72 64.62 -39.36
N LEU A 148 7.65 64.24 -38.48
CA LEU A 148 7.87 62.86 -38.03
C LEU A 148 6.65 62.32 -37.27
N HIS A 149 6.13 63.07 -36.32
CA HIS A 149 4.94 62.70 -35.55
C HIS A 149 3.74 62.46 -36.46
N CYS A 150 3.51 63.37 -37.41
CA CYS A 150 2.46 63.20 -38.42
C CYS A 150 2.64 61.90 -39.23
N LEU A 151 3.87 61.59 -39.65
CA LEU A 151 4.17 60.35 -40.36
C LEU A 151 3.89 59.13 -39.46
N GLY A 152 4.36 59.16 -38.22
CA GLY A 152 4.15 58.09 -37.23
C GLY A 152 2.67 57.81 -36.99
N VAL A 153 1.85 58.85 -36.81
CA VAL A 153 0.40 58.73 -36.61
C VAL A 153 -0.28 58.15 -37.86
N LEU A 154 0.11 58.59 -39.06
CA LEU A 154 -0.41 58.04 -40.32
C LEU A 154 -0.05 56.56 -40.50
N LEU A 155 1.17 56.17 -40.15
CA LEU A 155 1.62 54.76 -40.18
C LEU A 155 0.89 53.91 -39.13
N ASN A 156 0.49 54.49 -38.00
CA ASN A 156 -0.22 53.77 -36.94
C ASN A 156 -1.65 53.36 -37.34
N TYR A 157 -2.21 53.92 -38.42
CA TYR A 157 -3.57 53.61 -38.90
C TYR A 157 -3.70 52.23 -39.60
N GLN A 158 -2.62 51.42 -39.63
CA GLN A 158 -2.57 49.99 -40.01
C GLN A 158 -3.30 49.59 -41.31
N LYS A 159 -3.24 50.40 -42.38
CA LYS A 159 -3.67 49.96 -43.72
C LYS A 159 -2.50 49.24 -44.41
N THR A 160 -2.68 47.98 -44.82
CA THR A 160 -1.63 47.06 -45.27
C THR A 160 -0.81 47.52 -46.48
N GLU A 161 -1.27 48.53 -47.23
CA GLU A 161 -0.61 49.10 -48.42
C GLU A 161 0.09 50.45 -48.16
N THR A 162 0.23 50.88 -46.91
CA THR A 162 0.76 52.22 -46.55
C THR A 162 2.24 52.42 -46.95
N CYS A 163 3.08 51.38 -46.87
CA CYS A 163 4.49 51.48 -47.22
C CYS A 163 4.73 51.64 -48.73
N ALA A 164 3.83 51.13 -49.58
CA ALA A 164 3.93 51.26 -51.04
C ALA A 164 3.77 52.73 -51.51
N SER A 165 3.15 53.59 -50.70
CA SER A 165 3.03 55.04 -50.97
C SER A 165 4.35 55.83 -50.78
N ILE A 166 5.37 55.23 -50.16
CA ILE A 166 6.66 55.88 -49.90
C ILE A 166 7.54 55.77 -51.15
N LYS A 167 7.70 56.88 -51.90
CA LYS A 167 8.39 56.88 -53.21
C LYS A 167 9.93 56.82 -53.12
N ASP A 168 10.53 57.31 -52.03
CA ASP A 168 11.99 57.38 -51.82
C ASP A 168 12.36 56.85 -50.43
N ALA A 169 12.02 55.58 -50.19
CA ALA A 169 12.17 54.96 -48.89
C ALA A 169 13.62 54.81 -48.44
N ASP A 170 14.55 54.67 -49.39
CA ASP A 170 15.97 54.52 -49.11
C ASP A 170 16.54 55.80 -48.51
N SER A 171 16.26 56.94 -49.14
CA SER A 171 16.67 58.25 -48.63
C SER A 171 15.96 58.57 -47.31
N LEU A 172 14.68 58.21 -47.17
CA LEU A 172 13.95 58.34 -45.91
C LEU A 172 14.64 57.56 -44.79
N ILE A 173 14.88 56.26 -44.98
CA ILE A 173 15.48 55.38 -43.97
C ILE A 173 16.91 55.81 -43.68
N PHE A 174 17.71 56.17 -44.68
CA PHE A 174 19.06 56.72 -44.49
C PHE A 174 19.04 57.98 -43.62
N ASN A 175 18.14 58.92 -43.90
CA ASN A 175 17.99 60.15 -43.13
C ASN A 175 17.56 59.85 -41.69
N LEU A 176 16.54 59.00 -41.49
CA LEU A 176 16.08 58.59 -40.16
C LEU A 176 17.17 57.90 -39.35
N VAL A 177 17.92 56.98 -39.95
CA VAL A 177 19.06 56.29 -39.32
C VAL A 177 20.14 57.28 -38.90
N ASN A 178 20.50 58.25 -39.75
CA ASN A 178 21.47 59.28 -39.38
C ASN A 178 20.93 60.24 -38.30
N GLY A 179 19.61 60.46 -38.26
CA GLY A 179 18.95 61.25 -37.22
C GLY A 179 19.03 60.64 -35.82
N LEU A 180 19.30 59.34 -35.68
CA LEU A 180 19.53 58.72 -34.38
C LEU A 180 20.81 59.22 -33.69
N GLN A 181 21.77 59.80 -34.43
CA GLN A 181 23.02 60.33 -33.89
C GLN A 181 22.87 61.68 -33.15
N LEU A 182 21.66 62.24 -33.11
CA LEU A 182 21.38 63.51 -32.45
C LEU A 182 21.45 63.39 -30.92
N SER A 183 21.52 64.52 -30.24
CA SER A 183 21.49 64.58 -28.76
C SER A 183 20.09 64.82 -28.18
N SER A 184 19.04 64.88 -29.01
CA SER A 184 17.68 65.21 -28.58
C SER A 184 16.80 63.97 -28.47
N GLU A 185 16.46 63.57 -27.24
CA GLU A 185 15.62 62.41 -26.96
C GLU A 185 14.21 62.53 -27.59
N GLU A 186 13.61 63.72 -27.59
CA GLU A 186 12.28 63.95 -28.18
C GLU A 186 12.23 63.64 -29.68
N VAL A 187 13.28 64.03 -30.43
CA VAL A 187 13.37 63.76 -31.86
C VAL A 187 13.75 62.30 -32.11
N GLN A 188 14.64 61.73 -31.29
CA GLN A 188 15.01 60.31 -31.35
C GLN A 188 13.80 59.41 -31.09
N ALA A 189 12.92 59.74 -30.15
CA ALA A 189 11.72 58.97 -29.85
C ALA A 189 10.78 58.88 -31.06
N GLU A 190 10.53 60.02 -31.72
CA GLU A 190 9.70 60.07 -32.93
C GLU A 190 10.35 59.32 -34.11
N ILE A 191 11.67 59.46 -34.28
CA ILE A 191 12.41 58.70 -35.31
C ILE A 191 12.28 57.20 -35.05
N LEU A 192 12.51 56.74 -33.82
CA LEU A 192 12.41 55.33 -33.45
C LEU A 192 10.99 54.79 -33.62
N PHE A 193 9.97 55.56 -33.26
CA PHE A 193 8.57 55.18 -33.46
C PHE A 193 8.22 55.03 -34.95
N VAL A 194 8.62 56.00 -35.79
CA VAL A 194 8.42 55.94 -37.24
C VAL A 194 9.15 54.74 -37.84
N LEU A 195 10.42 54.52 -37.48
CA LEU A 195 11.19 53.35 -37.91
C LEU A 195 10.51 52.06 -37.47
N TYR A 196 10.09 51.95 -36.21
CA TYR A 196 9.36 50.80 -35.69
C TYR A 196 8.12 50.48 -36.55
N LYS A 197 7.31 51.49 -36.87
CA LYS A 197 6.10 51.31 -37.68
C LYS A 197 6.40 50.94 -39.13
N ILE A 198 7.41 51.55 -39.76
CA ILE A 198 7.86 51.19 -41.11
C ILE A 198 8.30 49.72 -41.13
N PHE A 199 9.18 49.32 -40.22
CA PHE A 199 9.68 47.95 -40.16
C PHE A 199 8.58 46.95 -39.79
N LEU A 200 7.60 47.31 -38.97
CA LEU A 200 6.45 46.47 -38.67
C LEU A 200 5.57 46.21 -39.91
N LEU A 201 5.33 47.26 -40.72
CA LEU A 201 4.45 47.20 -41.90
C LEU A 201 5.10 46.54 -43.13
N LEU A 202 6.42 46.44 -43.18
CA LEU A 202 7.19 45.77 -44.24
C LEU A 202 6.99 44.24 -44.35
N GLN A 203 5.90 43.69 -43.80
CA GLN A 203 5.57 42.26 -43.77
C GLN A 203 4.52 41.87 -44.84
N SER A 204 3.79 42.84 -45.42
CA SER A 204 2.66 42.58 -46.34
C SER A 204 2.98 42.59 -47.83
N HIS A 205 4.18 43.03 -48.24
CA HIS A 205 4.52 43.22 -49.67
C HIS A 205 5.67 42.31 -50.11
N ILE A 206 5.43 41.50 -51.14
CA ILE A 206 6.37 40.54 -51.77
C ILE A 206 7.13 41.20 -52.95
N ASP A 207 7.19 42.53 -53.04
CA ASP A 207 7.93 43.22 -54.11
C ASP A 207 9.40 43.48 -53.73
N ASN A 208 10.28 42.76 -54.43
CA ASN A 208 11.72 42.61 -54.18
C ASN A 208 12.57 43.90 -54.20
N ASN A 209 12.04 45.06 -54.61
CA ASN A 209 12.85 46.28 -54.76
C ASN A 209 12.97 47.11 -53.47
N PHE A 210 12.01 47.01 -52.54
CA PHE A 210 12.04 47.76 -51.28
C PHE A 210 12.86 47.03 -50.20
N THR A 211 13.06 45.72 -50.35
CA THR A 211 13.76 44.89 -49.38
C THR A 211 15.28 45.09 -49.45
N ASP A 212 15.88 45.06 -50.65
CA ASP A 212 17.34 45.00 -50.83
C ASP A 212 18.10 46.25 -50.36
N SER A 213 17.47 47.43 -50.46
CA SER A 213 18.05 48.71 -50.04
C SER A 213 17.95 48.96 -48.53
N VAL A 214 16.88 48.48 -47.88
CA VAL A 214 16.68 48.58 -46.44
C VAL A 214 17.68 47.72 -45.68
N PHE A 215 18.00 46.53 -46.20
CA PHE A 215 19.04 45.65 -45.64
C PHE A 215 20.44 46.31 -45.59
N LEU A 216 20.73 47.27 -46.47
CA LEU A 216 22.02 47.97 -46.51
C LEU A 216 22.26 48.85 -45.26
N HIS A 217 21.20 49.41 -44.69
CA HIS A 217 21.27 50.32 -43.54
C HIS A 217 21.07 49.63 -42.19
N CYS A 218 20.58 48.38 -42.18
CA CYS A 218 20.28 47.60 -40.98
C CYS A 218 21.46 47.48 -39.98
N PRO A 219 22.72 47.23 -40.39
CA PRO A 219 23.83 47.15 -39.44
C PRO A 219 24.04 48.45 -38.64
N LYS A 220 23.98 49.58 -39.34
CA LYS A 220 24.12 50.91 -38.73
C LYS A 220 22.88 51.25 -37.89
N LEU A 221 21.69 50.86 -38.33
CA LEU A 221 20.44 51.06 -37.60
C LEU A 221 20.43 50.31 -36.27
N VAL A 222 20.82 49.03 -36.24
CA VAL A 222 20.88 48.23 -35.00
C VAL A 222 21.90 48.83 -34.04
N GLN A 223 23.12 49.13 -34.52
CA GLN A 223 24.16 49.75 -33.69
C GLN A 223 23.68 51.08 -33.08
N LEU A 224 23.15 52.00 -33.89
CA LEU A 224 22.70 53.31 -33.40
C LEU A 224 21.47 53.19 -32.48
N SER A 225 20.56 52.25 -32.74
CA SER A 225 19.42 52.00 -31.85
C SER A 225 19.90 51.53 -30.48
N LEU A 226 20.91 50.65 -30.43
CA LEU A 226 21.53 50.22 -29.17
C LEU A 226 22.27 51.35 -28.46
N GLU A 227 22.98 52.21 -29.19
CA GLU A 227 23.65 53.39 -28.62
C GLU A 227 22.64 54.41 -28.06
N VAL A 228 21.48 54.57 -28.70
CA VAL A 228 20.37 55.40 -28.19
C VAL A 228 19.77 54.77 -26.94
N LEU A 229 19.49 53.46 -26.95
CA LEU A 229 18.96 52.75 -25.79
C LEU A 229 19.89 52.86 -24.57
N LEU A 230 21.20 52.73 -24.78
CA LEU A 230 22.22 52.86 -23.75
C LEU A 230 22.21 54.24 -23.07
N LYS A 231 21.89 55.30 -23.82
CA LYS A 231 21.91 56.70 -23.34
C LYS A 231 20.54 57.21 -22.88
N ALA A 232 19.47 56.45 -23.14
CA ALA A 232 18.10 56.90 -22.90
C ALA A 232 17.78 57.00 -21.41
N GLU A 233 17.35 58.19 -20.98
CA GLU A 233 16.83 58.45 -19.62
C GLU A 233 15.30 58.32 -19.57
N ASN A 234 14.60 58.64 -20.66
CA ASN A 234 13.14 58.58 -20.77
C ASN A 234 12.63 57.16 -21.13
N ASP A 235 11.64 56.67 -20.37
CA ASP A 235 11.01 55.37 -20.60
C ASP A 235 10.19 55.28 -21.91
N ASP A 236 9.60 56.37 -22.40
CA ASP A 236 8.90 56.40 -23.71
C ASP A 236 9.89 56.16 -24.87
N LEU A 237 11.09 56.74 -24.75
CA LEU A 237 12.19 56.54 -25.71
C LEU A 237 12.67 55.08 -25.65
N ARG A 238 12.82 54.52 -24.44
CA ARG A 238 13.18 53.10 -24.25
C ARG A 238 12.15 52.17 -24.86
N LEU A 239 10.85 52.39 -24.63
CA LEU A 239 9.77 51.59 -25.21
C LEU A 239 9.81 51.59 -26.73
N ASN A 240 9.91 52.77 -27.35
CA ASN A 240 9.99 52.89 -28.81
C ASN A 240 11.26 52.21 -29.37
N CYS A 241 12.39 52.36 -28.69
CA CYS A 241 13.64 51.74 -29.09
C CYS A 241 13.60 50.22 -28.98
N VAL A 242 13.13 49.67 -27.86
CA VAL A 242 12.98 48.23 -27.65
C VAL A 242 11.95 47.65 -28.63
N ALA A 243 10.84 48.35 -28.89
CA ALA A 243 9.85 47.92 -29.88
C ALA A 243 10.45 47.79 -31.29
N LEU A 244 11.26 48.77 -31.73
CA LEU A 244 12.00 48.69 -32.99
C LEU A 244 12.96 47.51 -32.98
N LEU A 245 13.80 47.39 -31.95
CA LEU A 245 14.77 46.30 -31.82
C LEU A 245 14.09 44.92 -31.83
N THR A 246 12.93 44.77 -31.21
CA THR A 246 12.13 43.53 -31.24
C THR A 246 11.64 43.20 -32.64
N VAL A 247 11.19 44.19 -33.43
CA VAL A 247 10.80 43.97 -34.82
C VAL A 247 12.01 43.61 -35.68
N LEU A 248 13.12 44.32 -35.52
CA LEU A 248 14.37 44.01 -36.22
C LEU A 248 14.86 42.61 -35.86
N ALA A 249 14.72 42.23 -34.60
CA ALA A 249 15.05 40.90 -34.11
C ALA A 249 14.16 39.86 -34.81
N LYS A 250 12.83 39.94 -34.75
CA LYS A 250 11.92 38.98 -35.42
C LYS A 250 12.20 38.79 -36.92
N LYS A 251 12.84 39.76 -37.57
CA LYS A 251 13.25 39.72 -38.99
C LYS A 251 14.65 39.14 -39.24
N GLY A 252 15.35 38.63 -38.23
CA GLY A 252 16.70 38.06 -38.37
C GLY A 252 17.81 39.10 -38.63
N LEU A 253 17.54 40.40 -38.49
CA LEU A 253 18.46 41.46 -38.94
C LEU A 253 19.69 41.67 -38.03
N PHE A 254 19.69 41.04 -36.86
CA PHE A 254 20.88 40.96 -36.01
C PHE A 254 21.95 40.02 -36.62
N GLN A 255 21.57 39.06 -37.50
CA GLN A 255 22.45 38.05 -38.12
C GLN A 255 23.38 38.63 -39.19
N THR A 256 22.89 39.59 -40.00
CA THR A 256 23.62 40.22 -41.13
C THR A 256 24.89 40.99 -40.73
N ILE A 257 25.15 41.14 -39.44
CA ILE A 257 26.24 41.96 -38.89
C ILE A 257 27.41 41.05 -38.44
N SER A 258 27.13 39.87 -37.88
CA SER A 258 28.13 38.85 -37.51
C SER A 258 28.98 38.38 -38.70
N VAL A 259 28.34 38.14 -39.85
CA VAL A 259 29.04 37.70 -41.08
C VAL A 259 29.98 38.78 -41.63
N ASN A 260 29.66 40.07 -41.44
CA ASN A 260 30.47 41.18 -41.93
C ASN A 260 31.65 41.52 -40.99
N ASP A 261 31.53 41.30 -39.68
CA ASP A 261 32.66 41.41 -38.74
C ASP A 261 33.68 40.28 -38.94
N ALA A 262 33.23 39.05 -39.21
CA ALA A 262 34.12 37.96 -39.61
C ALA A 262 34.87 38.28 -40.91
N ARG A 263 34.19 38.88 -41.90
CA ARG A 263 34.79 39.28 -43.18
C ARG A 263 35.77 40.44 -43.05
N ARG A 264 35.51 41.43 -42.16
CA ARG A 264 36.44 42.52 -41.84
C ARG A 264 37.68 42.02 -41.10
N ASN A 265 37.53 41.09 -40.17
CA ASN A 265 38.67 40.51 -39.43
C ASN A 265 39.60 39.66 -40.31
N ILE A 266 39.08 39.05 -41.39
CA ILE A 266 39.91 38.35 -42.38
C ILE A 266 40.67 39.34 -43.28
N ILE A 267 40.09 40.50 -43.60
CA ILE A 267 40.70 41.52 -44.48
C ILE A 267 41.71 42.39 -43.72
N SER A 268 41.50 42.66 -42.43
CA SER A 268 42.44 43.44 -41.59
C SER A 268 43.73 42.69 -41.24
N ALA A 269 43.73 41.35 -41.30
CA ALA A 269 44.91 40.54 -41.03
C ALA A 269 45.97 40.57 -42.16
N GLN A 270 45.67 41.11 -43.36
CA GLN A 270 46.58 41.07 -44.51
C GLN A 270 47.23 42.39 -44.91
N ASN A 271 46.92 43.53 -44.29
CA ASN A 271 47.57 44.80 -44.62
C ASN A 271 48.03 45.56 -43.36
N LEU A 272 49.25 45.25 -42.91
CA LEU A 272 49.98 46.02 -41.91
C LEU A 272 50.86 47.08 -42.58
N ILE A 273 50.45 48.34 -42.53
CA ILE A 273 51.35 49.50 -42.33
C ILE A 273 50.67 50.45 -41.35
N PRO A 274 51.33 50.88 -40.25
CA PRO A 274 50.70 51.68 -39.21
C PRO A 274 50.77 53.17 -39.54
N THR A 275 49.62 53.84 -39.54
CA THR A 275 49.59 55.29 -39.31
C THR A 275 48.58 55.58 -38.21
N SER A 276 49.08 56.28 -37.21
CA SER A 276 48.43 56.71 -35.99
C SER A 276 47.25 57.63 -36.26
N GLU A 277 46.04 57.17 -35.99
CA GLU A 277 44.92 57.97 -35.49
C GLU A 277 43.94 57.01 -34.80
N TYR A 278 43.49 57.40 -33.61
CA TYR A 278 42.65 56.63 -32.68
C TYR A 278 41.52 55.89 -33.39
N THR A 279 41.70 54.60 -33.66
CA THR A 279 40.61 53.72 -34.10
C THR A 279 40.08 53.03 -32.86
N ILE A 280 39.00 53.59 -32.29
CA ILE A 280 38.20 52.93 -31.27
C ILE A 280 37.70 51.63 -31.91
N LEU A 281 38.29 50.50 -31.52
CA LEU A 281 37.75 49.17 -31.80
C LEU A 281 36.38 49.13 -31.13
N ASN A 282 35.31 49.30 -31.90
CA ASN A 282 33.95 49.15 -31.40
C ASN A 282 33.83 47.78 -30.71
N PRO A 283 33.25 47.71 -29.50
CA PRO A 283 32.96 46.42 -28.88
C PRO A 283 32.04 45.62 -29.81
N PRO A 284 32.17 44.28 -29.84
CA PRO A 284 31.28 43.45 -30.65
C PRO A 284 29.83 43.79 -30.29
N LEU A 285 28.95 43.84 -31.29
CA LEU A 285 27.56 44.31 -31.15
C LEU A 285 26.81 43.66 -29.97
N VAL A 286 27.16 42.41 -29.65
CA VAL A 286 26.64 41.64 -28.51
C VAL A 286 26.99 42.28 -27.16
N ASN A 287 28.21 42.79 -26.99
CA ASN A 287 28.62 43.52 -25.77
C ASN A 287 27.85 44.84 -25.65
N LEU A 288 27.71 45.57 -26.76
CA LEU A 288 26.93 46.82 -26.79
C LEU A 288 25.47 46.53 -26.45
N PHE A 289 24.91 45.43 -26.97
CA PHE A 289 23.54 45.05 -26.68
C PHE A 289 23.35 44.67 -25.21
N ALA A 290 24.22 43.82 -24.66
CA ALA A 290 24.21 43.45 -23.25
C ALA A 290 24.38 44.66 -22.32
N GLU A 291 25.16 45.67 -22.70
CA GLU A 291 25.26 46.91 -21.92
C GLU A 291 23.98 47.77 -22.05
N ALA A 292 23.45 47.94 -23.26
CA ALA A 292 22.33 48.82 -23.55
C ALA A 292 21.02 48.40 -22.86
N VAL A 293 20.80 47.11 -22.64
CA VAL A 293 19.58 46.60 -21.99
C VAL A 293 19.54 46.83 -20.47
N LYS A 294 20.67 47.14 -19.83
CA LYS A 294 20.74 47.31 -18.37
C LYS A 294 19.86 48.47 -17.88
N GLY A 295 19.89 49.60 -18.58
CA GLY A 295 19.07 50.78 -18.26
C GLY A 295 17.57 50.48 -18.28
N PRO A 296 17.03 49.90 -19.36
CA PRO A 296 15.64 49.45 -19.43
C PRO A 296 15.26 48.40 -18.38
N LEU A 297 16.14 47.44 -18.06
CA LEU A 297 15.90 46.46 -16.98
C LEU A 297 15.84 47.11 -15.59
N LEU A 298 16.55 48.22 -15.39
CA LEU A 298 16.53 49.01 -14.15
C LEU A 298 15.37 50.03 -14.08
N SER A 299 14.54 50.13 -15.12
CA SER A 299 13.40 51.07 -15.13
C SER A 299 12.41 50.75 -14.01
N SER A 300 11.75 51.78 -13.47
CA SER A 300 10.63 51.61 -12.54
C SER A 300 9.32 51.24 -13.25
N ASP A 301 9.26 51.35 -14.59
CA ASP A 301 8.11 50.96 -15.38
C ASP A 301 8.15 49.47 -15.74
N ASN A 302 7.20 48.71 -15.19
CA ASN A 302 7.04 47.29 -15.47
C ASN A 302 6.86 46.98 -16.96
N GLN A 303 6.24 47.87 -17.74
CA GLN A 303 6.06 47.67 -19.17
C GLN A 303 7.40 47.74 -19.91
N VAL A 304 8.28 48.66 -19.53
CA VAL A 304 9.64 48.76 -20.09
C VAL A 304 10.42 47.48 -19.78
N GLN A 305 10.35 47.00 -18.53
CA GLN A 305 11.03 45.78 -18.11
C GLN A 305 10.51 44.56 -18.89
N VAL A 306 9.19 44.36 -18.99
CA VAL A 306 8.59 43.22 -19.71
C VAL A 306 9.01 43.21 -21.17
N VAL A 307 8.86 44.32 -21.89
CA VAL A 307 9.19 44.38 -23.33
C VAL A 307 10.70 44.20 -23.57
N THR A 308 11.54 44.63 -22.61
CA THR A 308 12.99 44.38 -22.66
C THR A 308 13.33 42.91 -22.43
N LEU A 309 12.69 42.25 -21.47
CA LEU A 309 12.84 40.81 -21.24
C LEU A 309 12.38 39.99 -22.45
N ASP A 310 11.27 40.37 -23.08
CA ASP A 310 10.77 39.75 -24.32
C ASP A 310 11.79 39.89 -25.46
N LEU A 311 12.41 41.06 -25.61
CA LEU A 311 13.47 41.29 -26.60
C LEU A 311 14.69 40.40 -26.31
N LEU A 312 15.12 40.31 -25.05
CA LEU A 312 16.24 39.46 -24.64
C LEU A 312 15.95 37.99 -24.90
N TYR A 313 14.79 37.51 -24.47
CA TYR A 313 14.37 36.13 -24.72
C TYR A 313 14.31 35.83 -26.21
N LEU A 314 13.71 36.71 -27.00
CA LEU A 314 13.64 36.57 -28.45
C LEU A 314 15.04 36.44 -29.06
N PHE A 315 15.96 37.36 -28.76
CA PHE A 315 17.30 37.34 -29.33
C PHE A 315 18.08 36.09 -28.90
N LEU A 316 18.10 35.77 -27.60
CA LEU A 316 18.90 34.68 -27.06
C LEU A 316 18.39 33.29 -27.45
N SER A 317 17.09 33.15 -27.77
CA SER A 317 16.47 31.87 -28.12
C SER A 317 16.65 31.45 -29.58
N TRP A 318 17.39 32.22 -30.39
CA TRP A 318 17.62 31.86 -31.79
C TRP A 318 18.66 30.76 -31.95
N GLU A 319 18.41 29.84 -32.89
CA GLU A 319 19.27 28.69 -33.16
C GLU A 319 20.71 29.06 -33.57
N GLU A 320 20.90 30.26 -34.13
CA GLU A 320 22.22 30.73 -34.62
C GLU A 320 23.06 31.45 -33.56
N VAL A 321 22.49 31.78 -32.39
CA VAL A 321 23.25 32.43 -31.30
C VAL A 321 24.15 31.38 -30.65
N SER A 322 25.45 31.64 -30.70
CA SER A 322 26.45 30.72 -30.14
C SER A 322 26.48 30.79 -28.61
N GLY A 323 26.85 29.69 -27.95
CA GLY A 323 27.02 29.67 -26.48
C GLY A 323 27.97 30.76 -25.96
N LYS A 324 28.98 31.15 -26.75
CA LYS A 324 29.90 32.26 -26.43
C LYS A 324 29.23 33.63 -26.41
N GLU A 325 28.21 33.84 -27.24
CA GLU A 325 27.44 35.08 -27.23
C GLU A 325 26.49 35.12 -26.03
N ILE A 326 25.94 33.99 -25.61
CA ILE A 326 25.14 33.87 -24.38
C ILE A 326 26.01 34.12 -23.13
N GLU A 327 27.25 33.60 -23.12
CA GLU A 327 28.24 33.83 -22.06
C GLU A 327 28.47 35.34 -21.82
N VAL A 328 28.51 36.17 -22.88
CA VAL A 328 28.67 37.62 -22.76
C VAL A 328 27.57 38.24 -21.89
N PHE A 329 26.30 37.86 -22.06
CA PHE A 329 25.20 38.42 -21.27
C PHE A 329 25.30 38.01 -19.79
N VAL A 330 25.81 36.80 -19.52
CA VAL A 330 26.07 36.33 -18.16
C VAL A 330 27.22 37.13 -17.52
N GLU A 331 28.32 37.34 -18.24
CA GLU A 331 29.46 38.16 -17.79
C GLU A 331 29.07 39.63 -17.56
N GLN A 332 28.12 40.14 -18.35
CA GLN A 332 27.55 41.48 -18.21
C GLN A 332 26.46 41.58 -17.12
N ASN A 333 26.34 40.60 -16.23
CA ASN A 333 25.43 40.61 -15.07
C ASN A 333 23.93 40.64 -15.42
N ILE A 334 23.52 40.29 -16.64
CA ILE A 334 22.10 40.28 -17.02
C ILE A 334 21.28 39.30 -16.16
N ALA A 335 21.90 38.19 -15.77
CA ALA A 335 21.30 37.25 -14.81
C ALA A 335 20.98 37.92 -13.47
N ASP A 336 21.87 38.76 -12.93
CA ASP A 336 21.64 39.45 -11.65
C ASP A 336 20.48 40.42 -11.73
N TYR A 337 20.37 41.18 -12.83
CA TYR A 337 19.22 42.08 -13.05
C TYR A 337 17.91 41.29 -13.11
N ALA A 338 17.89 40.14 -13.81
CA ALA A 338 16.72 39.28 -13.84
C ALA A 338 16.37 38.71 -12.45
N PHE A 339 17.35 38.28 -11.65
CA PHE A 339 17.12 37.84 -10.28
C PHE A 339 16.62 38.96 -9.36
N GLU A 340 17.11 40.18 -9.52
CA GLU A 340 16.67 41.33 -8.74
C GLU A 340 15.24 41.75 -9.08
N ILE A 341 14.88 41.77 -10.37
CA ILE A 341 13.49 41.99 -10.83
C ILE A 341 12.56 40.92 -10.22
N LEU A 342 12.97 39.65 -10.22
CA LEU A 342 12.21 38.57 -9.58
C LEU A 342 12.06 38.80 -8.07
N ARG A 343 13.13 39.20 -7.36
CA ARG A 343 13.10 39.47 -5.92
C ARG A 343 12.10 40.57 -5.58
N LEU A 344 12.15 41.69 -6.30
CA LEU A 344 11.24 42.83 -6.12
C LEU A 344 9.80 42.50 -6.50
N SER A 345 9.60 41.62 -7.49
CA SER A 345 8.27 41.14 -7.90
C SER A 345 7.59 40.28 -6.83
N VAL A 346 8.37 39.53 -6.04
CA VAL A 346 7.87 38.77 -4.89
C VAL A 346 7.54 39.68 -3.70
N GLU A 347 8.42 40.64 -3.38
CA GLU A 347 8.29 41.52 -2.19
C GLU A 347 7.19 42.60 -2.31
N SER A 348 6.88 43.06 -3.52
CA SER A 348 5.91 44.15 -3.74
C SER A 348 4.46 43.71 -3.57
N SER A 349 3.67 44.39 -2.74
CA SER A 349 2.25 44.11 -2.46
C SER A 349 1.26 44.73 -3.45
N GLN A 350 1.74 45.30 -4.56
CA GLN A 350 0.91 46.04 -5.52
C GLN A 350 0.39 45.14 -6.67
N THR A 351 -0.90 45.36 -7.01
CA THR A 351 -1.72 44.81 -8.11
C THR A 351 -1.29 43.48 -8.75
N LYS A 352 -2.06 42.41 -8.49
CA LYS A 352 -1.91 41.04 -9.05
C LYS A 352 -1.75 40.96 -10.58
N GLU A 353 -2.21 41.94 -11.35
CA GLU A 353 -2.30 41.86 -12.81
C GLU A 353 -0.94 42.03 -13.55
N CYS A 354 0.06 42.71 -12.96
CA CYS A 354 1.38 42.91 -13.60
C CYS A 354 2.47 41.90 -13.22
N LYS A 355 2.22 41.02 -12.24
CA LYS A 355 3.27 40.11 -11.71
C LYS A 355 3.61 38.96 -12.66
N GLY A 356 2.60 38.41 -13.34
CA GLY A 356 2.76 37.24 -14.22
C GLY A 356 3.75 37.46 -15.37
N PRO A 357 3.60 38.52 -16.19
CA PRO A 357 4.49 38.76 -17.33
C PRO A 357 5.96 38.95 -16.95
N LEU A 358 6.25 39.67 -15.84
CA LEU A 358 7.62 39.87 -15.36
C LEU A 358 8.27 38.56 -14.91
N ILE A 359 7.56 37.76 -14.10
CA ILE A 359 8.05 36.46 -13.64
C ILE A 359 8.32 35.56 -14.85
N ASN A 360 7.41 35.53 -15.82
CA ASN A 360 7.56 34.72 -17.03
C ASN A 360 8.79 35.14 -17.84
N GLY A 361 8.93 36.43 -18.14
CA GLY A 361 10.05 36.96 -18.92
C GLY A 361 11.39 36.74 -18.24
N CYS A 362 11.49 36.98 -16.93
CA CYS A 362 12.73 36.74 -16.18
C CYS A 362 13.13 35.26 -16.18
N ILE A 363 12.20 34.35 -15.89
CA ILE A 363 12.50 32.91 -15.86
C ILE A 363 12.87 32.39 -17.25
N GLN A 364 12.19 32.85 -18.31
CA GLN A 364 12.52 32.49 -19.69
C GLN A 364 13.93 32.95 -20.09
N VAL A 365 14.29 34.20 -19.78
CA VAL A 365 15.65 34.71 -20.03
C VAL A 365 16.68 33.90 -19.23
N LEU A 366 16.43 33.64 -17.94
CA LEU A 366 17.33 32.86 -17.10
C LEU A 366 17.50 31.42 -17.60
N ASP A 367 16.43 30.77 -18.08
CA ASP A 367 16.51 29.42 -18.67
C ASP A 367 17.41 29.40 -19.91
N VAL A 368 17.32 30.43 -20.77
CA VAL A 368 18.19 30.53 -21.95
C VAL A 368 19.63 30.83 -21.56
N LEU A 369 19.86 31.74 -20.60
CA LEU A 369 21.20 32.03 -20.07
C LEU A 369 21.84 30.79 -19.42
N SER A 370 21.04 29.84 -18.92
CA SER A 370 21.54 28.60 -18.33
C SER A 370 22.30 27.70 -19.32
N THR A 371 22.13 27.92 -20.63
CA THR A 371 22.89 27.21 -21.68
C THR A 371 24.38 27.56 -21.70
N ALA A 372 24.77 28.68 -21.07
CA ALA A 372 26.18 29.05 -20.87
C ALA A 372 26.89 28.23 -19.76
N GLU A 373 26.20 27.23 -19.18
CA GLU A 373 26.71 26.26 -18.21
C GLU A 373 27.57 26.89 -17.10
N LYS A 374 28.90 26.75 -17.18
CA LYS A 374 29.85 27.08 -16.11
C LYS A 374 29.85 28.56 -15.71
N THR A 375 29.68 29.48 -16.66
CA THR A 375 29.67 30.93 -16.38
C THR A 375 28.40 31.35 -15.64
N PHE A 376 27.28 30.72 -15.96
CA PHE A 376 25.98 31.00 -15.34
C PHE A 376 25.83 30.38 -13.95
N LEU A 377 26.41 29.21 -13.72
CA LEU A 377 26.26 28.45 -12.47
C LEU A 377 26.59 29.26 -11.20
N GLN A 378 27.59 30.14 -11.23
CA GLN A 378 27.94 31.00 -10.09
C GLN A 378 26.84 32.02 -9.78
N ARG A 379 26.18 32.57 -10.79
CA ARG A 379 25.08 33.54 -10.65
C ARG A 379 23.78 32.86 -10.23
N LEU A 380 23.55 31.66 -10.75
CA LEU A 380 22.43 30.82 -10.34
C LEU A 380 22.49 30.47 -8.84
N ALA A 381 23.68 30.14 -8.34
CA ALA A 381 23.91 29.87 -6.92
C ALA A 381 23.52 31.06 -6.02
N THR A 382 23.85 32.29 -6.42
CA THR A 382 23.46 33.51 -5.68
C THR A 382 21.97 33.83 -5.80
N GLY A 383 21.33 33.47 -6.91
CA GLY A 383 19.91 33.71 -7.17
C GLY A 383 18.95 32.63 -6.62
N LEU A 384 19.46 31.57 -5.98
CA LEU A 384 18.65 30.42 -5.55
C LEU A 384 17.54 30.80 -4.56
N THR A 385 17.84 31.68 -3.59
CA THR A 385 16.85 32.16 -2.59
C THR A 385 15.62 32.76 -3.27
N THR A 386 15.84 33.60 -4.28
CA THR A 386 14.77 34.19 -5.09
C THR A 386 14.01 33.14 -5.89
N LEU A 387 14.70 32.16 -6.47
CA LEU A 387 14.06 31.07 -7.22
C LEU A 387 13.17 30.18 -6.34
N VAL A 388 13.57 29.91 -5.09
CA VAL A 388 12.75 29.12 -4.15
C VAL A 388 11.45 29.86 -3.82
N ALA A 389 11.51 31.18 -3.58
CA ALA A 389 10.31 31.98 -3.35
C ALA A 389 9.37 32.01 -4.58
N ILE A 390 9.94 32.08 -5.79
CA ILE A 390 9.18 31.98 -7.05
C ILE A 390 8.58 30.59 -7.23
N LEU A 391 9.31 29.53 -6.88
CA LEU A 391 8.81 28.15 -6.94
C LEU A 391 7.56 27.98 -6.07
N GLN A 392 7.50 28.61 -4.90
CA GLN A 392 6.30 28.57 -4.06
C GLN A 392 5.08 29.18 -4.78
N HIS A 393 5.27 30.29 -5.48
CA HIS A 393 4.19 30.93 -6.24
C HIS A 393 3.75 30.12 -7.47
N VAL A 394 4.72 29.65 -8.25
CA VAL A 394 4.50 28.96 -9.53
C VAL A 394 4.07 27.50 -9.31
N GLY A 395 4.49 26.86 -8.21
CA GLY A 395 4.10 25.50 -7.83
C GLY A 395 2.65 25.39 -7.35
N ASP A 396 2.07 26.48 -6.82
CA ASP A 396 0.68 26.50 -6.36
C ASP A 396 -0.35 26.71 -7.49
N VAL A 397 0.08 27.11 -8.70
CA VAL A 397 -0.78 27.36 -9.87
C VAL A 397 -0.70 26.18 -10.87
N PRO A 398 -1.83 25.53 -11.23
CA PRO A 398 -1.85 24.45 -12.21
C PRO A 398 -1.36 24.93 -13.60
N PHE A 399 -0.55 24.11 -14.27
CA PHE A 399 -0.02 24.35 -15.62
C PHE A 399 0.62 25.74 -15.84
N HIS A 400 1.24 26.32 -14.81
CA HIS A 400 1.86 27.64 -14.94
C HIS A 400 2.96 27.63 -16.02
N PRO A 401 3.01 28.64 -16.92
CA PRO A 401 3.81 28.61 -18.14
C PRO A 401 5.32 28.46 -17.93
N VAL A 402 5.86 28.91 -16.80
CA VAL A 402 7.30 28.81 -16.47
C VAL A 402 7.64 27.79 -15.37
N GLN A 403 6.69 26.93 -15.01
CA GLN A 403 6.87 25.94 -13.93
C GLN A 403 8.01 24.95 -14.23
N THR A 404 8.15 24.53 -15.49
CA THR A 404 9.17 23.57 -15.92
C THR A 404 10.56 24.21 -15.89
N GLU A 405 10.67 25.44 -16.39
CA GLU A 405 11.88 26.24 -16.48
C GLU A 405 12.40 26.59 -15.09
N THR A 406 11.53 27.01 -14.17
CA THR A 406 11.90 27.26 -12.77
C THR A 406 12.48 25.99 -12.12
N LEU A 407 11.82 24.84 -12.28
CA LEU A 407 12.32 23.56 -11.75
C LEU A 407 13.64 23.13 -12.40
N LYS A 408 13.80 23.35 -13.71
CA LYS A 408 15.05 23.05 -14.43
C LYS A 408 16.23 23.86 -13.90
N LEU A 409 16.02 25.15 -13.60
CA LEU A 409 17.03 26.00 -12.97
C LEU A 409 17.39 25.51 -11.55
N ILE A 410 16.38 25.16 -10.74
CA ILE A 410 16.60 24.61 -9.39
C ILE A 410 17.33 23.27 -9.45
N TRP A 411 16.94 22.39 -10.36
CA TRP A 411 17.61 21.11 -10.63
C TRP A 411 19.10 21.29 -10.93
N SER A 412 19.43 22.23 -11.83
CA SER A 412 20.81 22.55 -12.19
C SER A 412 21.61 23.04 -10.98
N CYS A 413 21.01 23.83 -10.09
CA CYS A 413 21.67 24.29 -8.88
C CYS A 413 21.93 23.15 -7.87
N VAL A 414 20.93 22.30 -7.61
CA VAL A 414 21.01 21.21 -6.63
C VAL A 414 22.05 20.15 -7.06
N THR A 415 22.08 19.80 -8.34
CA THR A 415 22.97 18.77 -8.88
C THR A 415 24.44 19.22 -8.95
N ASN A 416 24.69 20.47 -9.33
CA ASN A 416 26.05 20.97 -9.53
C ASN A 416 26.68 21.54 -8.26
N TRP A 417 25.87 22.07 -7.31
CA TRP A 417 26.37 22.73 -6.09
C TRP A 417 25.62 22.29 -4.82
N PRO A 418 25.69 21.01 -4.44
CA PRO A 418 24.97 20.49 -3.28
C PRO A 418 25.35 21.17 -1.94
N GLY A 419 26.54 21.79 -1.85
CA GLY A 419 27.02 22.49 -0.65
C GLY A 419 26.57 23.96 -0.50
N ILE A 420 25.95 24.55 -1.53
CA ILE A 420 25.50 25.96 -1.49
C ILE A 420 24.09 26.09 -0.90
N VAL A 421 23.26 25.05 -1.05
CA VAL A 421 21.89 25.05 -0.56
C VAL A 421 21.89 24.90 0.96
N SER A 422 21.34 25.89 1.67
CA SER A 422 21.19 25.81 3.13
C SER A 422 20.13 24.77 3.52
N LYS A 423 20.19 24.27 4.76
CA LYS A 423 19.20 23.34 5.31
C LYS A 423 17.75 23.84 5.16
N SER A 424 17.52 25.13 5.41
CA SER A 424 16.20 25.74 5.27
C SER A 424 15.65 25.67 3.84
N HIS A 425 16.49 25.90 2.84
CA HIS A 425 16.07 25.82 1.43
C HIS A 425 15.82 24.38 1.00
N PHE A 426 16.57 23.41 1.53
CA PHE A 426 16.29 21.99 1.26
C PHE A 426 14.90 21.58 1.76
N GLU A 427 14.53 22.00 2.97
CA GLU A 427 13.22 21.74 3.56
C GLU A 427 12.08 22.44 2.80
N GLU A 428 12.30 23.69 2.40
CA GLU A 428 11.30 24.48 1.68
C GLU A 428 11.04 23.90 0.28
N ILE A 429 12.11 23.60 -0.48
CA ILE A 429 11.98 22.98 -1.80
C ILE A 429 11.27 21.63 -1.67
N SER A 430 11.69 20.75 -0.76
CA SER A 430 11.06 19.43 -0.62
C SER A 430 9.58 19.53 -0.26
N LEU A 431 9.22 20.46 0.63
CA LEU A 431 7.83 20.69 1.03
C LEU A 431 6.96 21.23 -0.11
N ILE A 432 7.48 22.13 -0.95
CA ILE A 432 6.77 22.61 -2.14
C ILE A 432 6.56 21.47 -3.14
N LEU A 433 7.63 20.72 -3.46
CA LEU A 433 7.59 19.62 -4.43
C LEU A 433 6.63 18.50 -4.00
N SER A 434 6.66 18.10 -2.73
CA SER A 434 5.74 17.10 -2.19
C SER A 434 4.28 17.57 -2.23
N ARG A 435 4.03 18.87 -2.00
CA ARG A 435 2.69 19.46 -2.14
C ARG A 435 2.23 19.45 -3.60
N MET A 436 3.12 19.74 -4.55
CA MET A 436 2.80 19.68 -5.98
C MET A 436 2.39 18.25 -6.39
N LEU A 437 3.11 17.22 -5.92
CA LEU A 437 2.74 15.81 -6.15
C LEU A 437 1.39 15.45 -5.53
N LYS A 438 1.12 15.91 -4.31
CA LYS A 438 -0.17 15.66 -3.62
C LYS A 438 -1.35 16.29 -4.36
N LYS A 439 -1.27 17.58 -4.70
CA LYS A 439 -2.34 18.30 -5.41
C LYS A 439 -2.62 17.73 -6.81
N ASN A 440 -1.63 17.10 -7.45
CA ASN A 440 -1.80 16.49 -8.76
C ASN A 440 -2.65 15.20 -8.70
N ILE A 441 -2.66 14.48 -7.58
CA ILE A 441 -3.57 13.34 -7.36
C ILE A 441 -5.00 13.81 -7.09
N ASP A 442 -5.13 14.85 -6.26
CA ASP A 442 -6.42 15.41 -5.86
C ASP A 442 -7.15 16.08 -7.05
N GLY A 443 -6.46 16.25 -8.20
CA GLY A 443 -6.98 16.89 -9.40
C GLY A 443 -6.91 18.43 -9.37
N ASP A 444 -6.38 19.00 -8.29
CA ASP A 444 -6.34 20.44 -8.01
C ASP A 444 -5.17 21.16 -8.69
N ALA A 445 -4.04 20.47 -8.93
CA ALA A 445 -2.88 21.02 -9.61
C ALA A 445 -2.46 20.16 -10.80
N GLY A 446 -3.01 20.44 -11.98
CA GLY A 446 -2.56 19.79 -13.19
C GLY A 446 -1.12 20.15 -13.53
N MET A 447 -0.31 19.13 -13.84
CA MET A 447 1.12 19.23 -14.10
C MET A 447 1.51 18.59 -15.44
N LEU A 448 2.43 19.20 -16.19
CA LEU A 448 2.95 18.60 -17.42
C LEU A 448 3.85 17.38 -17.10
N PRO A 449 3.92 16.35 -17.97
CA PRO A 449 4.75 15.17 -17.72
C PRO A 449 6.23 15.49 -17.48
N ARG A 450 6.79 16.45 -18.23
CA ARG A 450 8.17 16.93 -18.06
C ARG A 450 8.40 17.58 -16.70
N THR A 451 7.42 18.35 -16.21
CA THR A 451 7.46 18.97 -14.88
C THR A 451 7.42 17.89 -13.80
N PHE A 452 6.55 16.88 -13.93
CA PHE A 452 6.48 15.74 -13.00
C PHE A 452 7.81 14.98 -12.90
N ALA A 453 8.44 14.74 -14.06
CA ALA A 453 9.77 14.13 -14.13
C ALA A 453 10.81 14.93 -13.35
N LEU A 454 10.87 16.25 -13.56
CA LEU A 454 11.78 17.15 -12.86
C LEU A 454 11.53 17.19 -11.35
N VAL A 455 10.26 17.20 -10.91
CA VAL A 455 9.90 17.16 -9.49
C VAL A 455 10.47 15.89 -8.83
N CYS A 456 10.27 14.73 -9.45
CA CYS A 456 10.83 13.46 -8.97
C CYS A 456 12.36 13.49 -8.97
N SER A 457 12.98 13.96 -10.04
CA SER A 457 14.43 14.06 -10.15
C SER A 457 15.02 14.95 -9.06
N ILE A 458 14.48 16.15 -8.84
CA ILE A 458 14.96 17.08 -7.81
C ILE A 458 14.91 16.42 -6.43
N LEU A 459 13.79 15.81 -6.05
CA LEU A 459 13.69 15.08 -4.78
C LEU A 459 14.76 13.98 -4.66
N VAL A 460 15.03 13.24 -5.74
CA VAL A 460 16.11 12.24 -5.79
C VAL A 460 17.49 12.88 -5.56
N ALA A 461 17.83 13.98 -6.23
CA ALA A 461 19.13 14.64 -6.00
C ALA A 461 19.25 15.23 -4.60
N LEU A 462 18.15 15.74 -4.03
CA LEU A 462 18.11 16.23 -2.65
C LEU A 462 18.46 15.11 -1.65
N MET A 463 17.92 13.91 -1.84
CA MET A 463 18.22 12.75 -1.00
C MET A 463 19.67 12.27 -1.14
N LYS A 464 20.30 12.43 -2.31
CA LYS A 464 21.71 12.10 -2.54
C LYS A 464 22.69 13.09 -1.90
N CYS A 465 22.24 14.27 -1.49
CA CYS A 465 23.10 15.27 -0.87
C CYS A 465 23.42 14.87 0.59
N SER A 466 24.69 14.85 0.97
CA SER A 466 25.08 14.56 2.37
C SER A 466 24.53 15.58 3.38
N ALA A 467 24.23 16.80 2.94
CA ALA A 467 23.70 17.88 3.77
C ALA A 467 22.26 17.68 4.27
N THR A 468 21.49 16.76 3.67
CA THR A 468 20.12 16.44 4.09
C THR A 468 20.06 15.39 5.20
N GLN A 469 21.15 14.64 5.40
CA GLN A 469 21.24 13.62 6.44
C GLN A 469 20.99 14.24 7.84
N GLY A 470 19.97 13.74 8.53
CA GLY A 470 19.58 14.17 9.88
C GLY A 470 18.55 15.31 9.96
N ILE A 471 18.00 15.80 8.84
CA ILE A 471 16.92 16.79 8.84
C ILE A 471 15.55 16.10 8.94
N SER A 472 14.87 16.21 10.10
CA SER A 472 13.59 15.53 10.35
C SER A 472 12.42 16.11 9.55
N SER A 473 12.37 17.43 9.34
CA SER A 473 11.34 18.12 8.53
C SER A 473 11.40 17.74 7.05
N PHE A 474 12.60 17.55 6.50
CA PHE A 474 12.81 17.03 5.15
C PHE A 474 12.26 15.60 5.01
N LEU A 475 12.53 14.73 5.98
CA LEU A 475 12.00 13.36 5.99
C LEU A 475 10.46 13.34 6.02
N MET A 476 9.83 14.17 6.85
CA MET A 476 8.36 14.32 6.90
C MET A 476 7.78 14.77 5.56
N SER A 477 8.47 15.66 4.84
CA SER A 477 8.02 16.10 3.52
C SER A 477 8.09 14.99 2.46
N ILE A 478 9.03 14.05 2.59
CA ILE A 478 9.24 12.96 1.63
C ILE A 478 8.39 11.73 1.95
N GLN A 479 7.87 11.58 3.17
CA GLN A 479 7.09 10.41 3.60
C GLN A 479 5.98 10.02 2.61
N ASP A 480 5.14 10.97 2.21
CA ASP A 480 4.03 10.73 1.28
C ASP A 480 4.39 10.94 -0.20
N ALA A 481 5.55 11.55 -0.50
CA ALA A 481 5.85 12.00 -1.85
C ALA A 481 6.01 10.85 -2.87
N PRO A 482 6.75 9.76 -2.59
CA PRO A 482 6.82 8.60 -3.48
C PRO A 482 5.47 7.92 -3.68
N ARG A 483 4.69 7.76 -2.59
CA ARG A 483 3.33 7.20 -2.65
C ARG A 483 2.46 8.01 -3.61
N ASN A 484 2.52 9.33 -3.47
CA ASN A 484 1.76 10.24 -4.29
C ASN A 484 2.18 10.19 -5.78
N ALA A 485 3.49 10.17 -6.03
CA ALA A 485 4.01 10.03 -7.39
C ALA A 485 3.55 8.73 -8.06
N VAL A 486 3.58 7.60 -7.35
CA VAL A 486 3.15 6.29 -7.86
C VAL A 486 1.65 6.26 -8.15
N LEU A 487 0.80 6.77 -7.25
CA LEU A 487 -0.66 6.78 -7.48
C LEU A 487 -1.04 7.65 -8.69
N THR A 488 -0.35 8.77 -8.87
CA THR A 488 -0.51 9.62 -10.07
C THR A 488 -0.14 8.88 -11.34
N SER A 489 1.03 8.23 -11.36
CA SER A 489 1.55 7.58 -12.57
C SER A 489 0.73 6.35 -12.97
N LEU A 490 0.25 5.57 -11.99
CA LEU A 490 -0.61 4.41 -12.25
C LEU A 490 -2.00 4.82 -12.78
N SER A 491 -2.57 5.94 -12.33
CA SER A 491 -3.88 6.42 -12.81
C SER A 491 -3.84 6.99 -14.23
N HIS A 492 -2.66 7.39 -14.72
CA HIS A 492 -2.48 8.01 -16.04
C HIS A 492 -1.56 7.21 -16.97
N TYR A 493 -1.27 5.94 -16.63
CA TYR A 493 -0.28 5.12 -17.33
C TYR A 493 -0.51 5.08 -18.86
N ASP A 494 -1.74 4.82 -19.29
CA ASP A 494 -2.11 4.71 -20.72
C ASP A 494 -1.79 5.96 -21.54
N LYS A 495 -1.71 7.13 -20.90
CA LYS A 495 -1.44 8.41 -21.56
C LYS A 495 0.03 8.80 -21.50
N GLN A 496 0.72 8.47 -20.40
CA GLN A 496 2.07 8.99 -20.07
C GLN A 496 2.90 7.95 -19.28
N PRO A 497 3.36 6.86 -19.92
CA PRO A 497 4.04 5.76 -19.24
C PRO A 497 5.38 6.17 -18.61
N SER A 498 6.06 7.18 -19.16
CA SER A 498 7.35 7.69 -18.66
C SER A 498 7.27 8.28 -17.25
N GLN A 499 6.09 8.70 -16.78
CA GLN A 499 5.90 9.19 -15.41
C GLN A 499 6.12 8.09 -14.38
N LEU A 500 5.74 6.85 -14.70
CA LEU A 500 5.92 5.71 -13.79
C LEU A 500 7.40 5.45 -13.53
N LEU A 501 8.23 5.49 -14.57
CA LEU A 501 9.69 5.32 -14.45
C LEU A 501 10.31 6.30 -13.43
N HIS A 502 9.95 7.58 -13.51
CA HIS A 502 10.45 8.61 -12.59
C HIS A 502 9.92 8.42 -11.16
N SER A 503 8.67 7.97 -11.01
CA SER A 503 8.10 7.66 -9.70
C SER A 503 8.77 6.44 -9.03
N LEU A 504 9.16 5.43 -9.81
CA LEU A 504 9.89 4.26 -9.32
C LEU A 504 11.30 4.64 -8.87
N TYR A 505 12.01 5.49 -9.64
CA TYR A 505 13.31 6.00 -9.21
C TYR A 505 13.22 6.82 -7.92
N LEU A 506 12.20 7.66 -7.77
CA LEU A 506 11.95 8.41 -6.54
C LEU A 506 11.72 7.47 -5.35
N LEU A 507 10.88 6.44 -5.53
CA LEU A 507 10.55 5.47 -4.49
C LEU A 507 11.77 4.65 -4.07
N LYS A 508 12.57 4.17 -5.03
CA LYS A 508 13.82 3.45 -4.79
C LYS A 508 14.82 4.30 -4.00
N GLU A 509 15.02 5.55 -4.41
CA GLU A 509 15.96 6.45 -3.71
C GLU A 509 15.46 6.82 -2.31
N ALA A 510 14.16 7.05 -2.13
CA ALA A 510 13.58 7.30 -0.80
C ALA A 510 13.78 6.13 0.15
N TYR A 511 13.66 4.90 -0.34
CA TYR A 511 13.96 3.71 0.45
C TYR A 511 15.44 3.64 0.85
N ALA A 512 16.37 3.86 -0.08
CA ALA A 512 17.80 3.88 0.20
C ALA A 512 18.19 4.99 1.18
N TYR A 513 17.61 6.18 1.03
CA TYR A 513 17.84 7.32 1.91
C TYR A 513 17.46 7.02 3.36
N SER A 514 16.36 6.28 3.57
CA SER A 514 15.90 5.91 4.91
C SER A 514 16.89 5.03 5.71
N HIS A 515 17.88 4.42 5.05
CA HIS A 515 18.90 3.54 5.65
C HIS A 515 20.24 4.25 5.94
N GLY A 516 20.34 5.57 5.75
CA GLY A 516 21.57 6.31 6.02
C GLY A 516 22.06 6.20 7.47
N GLU A 517 23.38 6.07 7.66
CA GLU A 517 24.07 5.75 8.93
C GLU A 517 23.76 6.68 10.13
N ASN A 518 23.14 7.84 9.90
CA ASN A 518 22.83 8.86 10.92
C ASN A 518 21.32 9.01 11.23
N LEU A 519 20.46 8.10 10.74
CA LEU A 519 19.00 8.21 10.81
C LEU A 519 18.38 7.04 11.60
N THR A 520 18.19 7.18 12.91
CA THR A 520 17.65 6.13 13.81
C THR A 520 16.25 6.45 14.38
N GLY A 521 15.49 7.34 13.73
CA GLY A 521 14.17 7.77 14.21
C GLY A 521 12.98 6.91 13.74
N SER A 522 11.90 6.87 14.53
CA SER A 522 10.59 6.22 14.20
C SER A 522 10.03 6.59 12.82
N ILE A 523 10.31 7.81 12.35
CA ILE A 523 9.84 8.30 11.05
C ILE A 523 10.53 7.53 9.89
N CYS A 524 11.78 7.08 10.08
CA CYS A 524 12.47 6.28 9.05
C CYS A 524 11.86 4.89 8.91
N THR A 525 11.45 4.26 10.01
CA THR A 525 10.73 2.99 9.97
C THR A 525 9.35 3.15 9.32
N GLU A 526 8.61 4.22 9.62
CA GLU A 526 7.33 4.50 8.97
C GLU A 526 7.47 4.75 7.46
N LEU A 527 8.52 5.46 7.01
CA LEU A 527 8.81 5.63 5.58
C LEU A 527 9.10 4.29 4.89
N ARG A 528 9.91 3.42 5.52
CA ARG A 528 10.22 2.08 4.98
C ARG A 528 8.97 1.22 4.87
N GLU A 529 8.17 1.17 5.92
CA GLU A 529 6.91 0.42 5.94
C GLU A 529 5.91 0.97 4.93
N GLY A 530 5.78 2.29 4.82
CA GLY A 530 4.93 2.94 3.83
C GLY A 530 5.35 2.64 2.39
N ILE A 531 6.67 2.63 2.09
CA ILE A 531 7.18 2.25 0.77
C ILE A 531 6.89 0.78 0.46
N ILE A 532 7.15 -0.12 1.42
CA ILE A 532 6.85 -1.55 1.25
C ILE A 532 5.35 -1.76 1.02
N ASP A 533 4.49 -1.03 1.74
CA ASP A 533 3.05 -1.08 1.57
C ASP A 533 2.60 -0.60 0.18
N VAL A 534 3.18 0.47 -0.36
CA VAL A 534 2.91 0.94 -1.73
C VAL A 534 3.34 -0.12 -2.76
N CYS A 535 4.51 -0.72 -2.60
CA CYS A 535 4.97 -1.80 -3.47
C CYS A 535 4.02 -3.00 -3.44
N LYS A 536 3.58 -3.41 -2.24
CA LYS A 536 2.65 -4.52 -2.02
C LYS A 536 1.25 -4.26 -2.57
N THR A 537 0.68 -3.09 -2.32
CA THR A 537 -0.75 -2.81 -2.54
C THR A 537 -1.05 -2.17 -3.88
N GLN A 538 -0.08 -1.43 -4.46
CA GLN A 538 -0.28 -0.69 -5.70
C GLN A 538 0.58 -1.25 -6.85
N ILE A 539 1.90 -1.27 -6.69
CA ILE A 539 2.82 -1.57 -7.80
C ILE A 539 2.75 -3.04 -8.20
N LEU A 540 2.85 -3.99 -7.25
CA LEU A 540 2.86 -5.41 -7.55
C LEU A 540 1.54 -5.85 -8.24
N PRO A 541 0.33 -5.56 -7.72
CA PRO A 541 -0.91 -5.96 -8.38
C PRO A 541 -1.10 -5.32 -9.75
N TRP A 542 -0.67 -4.07 -9.92
CA TRP A 542 -0.70 -3.41 -11.23
C TRP A 542 0.26 -4.08 -12.21
N PHE A 543 1.51 -4.33 -11.81
CA PHE A 543 2.54 -4.91 -12.67
C PHE A 543 2.17 -6.32 -13.13
N MET A 544 1.63 -7.15 -12.23
CA MET A 544 1.13 -8.49 -12.57
C MET A 544 0.02 -8.47 -13.62
N ARG A 545 -0.81 -7.41 -13.64
CA ARG A 545 -1.90 -7.24 -14.62
C ARG A 545 -1.40 -6.65 -15.94
N ALA A 546 -0.52 -5.65 -15.87
CA ALA A 546 -0.14 -4.82 -17.00
C ALA A 546 1.06 -5.35 -17.80
N LEU A 547 1.78 -6.38 -17.33
CA LEU A 547 3.04 -6.83 -17.94
C LEU A 547 2.98 -7.00 -19.47
N ASN A 548 1.90 -7.58 -19.99
CA ASN A 548 1.73 -7.81 -21.44
C ASN A 548 1.47 -6.52 -22.23
N ASP A 549 1.03 -5.45 -21.57
CA ASP A 549 0.70 -4.14 -22.17
C ASP A 549 1.89 -3.15 -22.05
N ILE A 550 2.95 -3.51 -21.33
CA ILE A 550 4.15 -2.68 -21.20
C ILE A 550 4.99 -2.81 -22.46
N GLU A 551 5.15 -1.72 -23.21
CA GLU A 551 6.02 -1.69 -24.41
C GLU A 551 7.49 -1.37 -24.06
N ASP A 552 7.73 -0.60 -23.00
CA ASP A 552 9.05 -0.10 -22.61
C ASP A 552 9.71 -0.99 -21.54
N GLU A 553 10.79 -1.68 -21.92
CA GLU A 553 11.60 -2.52 -21.03
C GLU A 553 12.09 -1.74 -19.80
N ASP A 554 12.39 -0.45 -19.93
CA ASP A 554 12.96 0.34 -18.83
C ASP A 554 11.99 0.45 -17.64
N ILE A 555 10.67 0.44 -17.90
CA ILE A 555 9.64 0.47 -16.86
C ILE A 555 9.63 -0.86 -16.08
N ALA A 556 9.57 -1.98 -16.81
CA ALA A 556 9.61 -3.30 -16.20
C ALA A 556 10.92 -3.50 -15.42
N SER A 557 12.07 -3.15 -16.03
CA SER A 557 13.38 -3.18 -15.39
C SER A 557 13.44 -2.31 -14.13
N ALA A 558 12.78 -1.15 -14.11
CA ALA A 558 12.74 -0.28 -12.94
C ALA A 558 11.93 -0.89 -11.78
N VAL A 559 10.85 -1.63 -12.06
CA VAL A 559 10.10 -2.37 -11.03
C VAL A 559 11.00 -3.46 -10.41
N PHE A 560 11.66 -4.27 -11.24
CA PHE A 560 12.60 -5.30 -10.78
C PHE A 560 13.73 -4.70 -9.94
N GLU A 561 14.33 -3.60 -10.39
CA GLU A 561 15.37 -2.90 -9.62
C GLU A 561 14.88 -2.36 -8.28
N THR A 562 13.66 -1.85 -8.24
CA THR A 562 13.07 -1.29 -7.03
C THR A 562 12.83 -2.39 -6.00
N PHE A 563 12.24 -3.51 -6.42
CA PHE A 563 12.03 -4.66 -5.53
C PHE A 563 13.36 -5.27 -5.07
N HIS A 564 14.35 -5.33 -5.95
CA HIS A 564 15.68 -5.81 -5.61
C HIS A 564 16.34 -4.91 -4.56
N ALA A 565 16.27 -3.58 -4.73
CA ALA A 565 16.82 -2.63 -3.76
C ALA A 565 16.16 -2.75 -2.38
N ILE A 566 14.84 -3.00 -2.34
CA ILE A 566 14.11 -3.23 -1.08
C ILE A 566 14.61 -4.49 -0.38
N LEU A 567 14.82 -5.59 -1.13
CA LEU A 567 15.27 -6.86 -0.57
C LEU A 567 16.76 -6.89 -0.19
N LEU A 568 17.58 -6.00 -0.78
CA LEU A 568 19.02 -5.94 -0.53
C LEU A 568 19.39 -5.28 0.80
N GLN A 569 18.55 -4.36 1.33
CA GLN A 569 18.88 -3.58 2.53
C GLN A 569 18.09 -4.05 3.76
N ASP A 570 18.84 -4.42 4.82
CA ASP A 570 18.42 -4.93 6.13
C ASP A 570 17.44 -6.12 6.11
N TYR A 571 17.84 -7.24 6.74
CA TYR A 571 16.97 -8.39 7.03
C TYR A 571 15.95 -8.10 8.16
N ASN A 572 15.24 -6.99 8.06
CA ASN A 572 14.20 -6.62 8.99
C ASN A 572 12.90 -7.42 8.73
N THR A 573 11.98 -7.46 9.69
CA THR A 573 10.69 -8.17 9.57
C THR A 573 9.87 -7.73 8.35
N GLY A 574 9.95 -6.45 7.96
CA GLY A 574 9.29 -5.92 6.76
C GLY A 574 9.81 -6.53 5.45
N THR A 575 11.12 -6.67 5.29
CA THR A 575 11.77 -7.25 4.09
C THR A 575 11.39 -8.72 3.89
N LYS A 576 11.39 -9.51 4.97
CA LYS A 576 10.93 -10.91 4.95
C LYS A 576 9.46 -11.02 4.60
N THR A 577 8.64 -10.10 5.11
CA THR A 577 7.20 -10.05 4.79
C THR A 577 7.00 -9.76 3.30
N PHE A 578 7.74 -8.80 2.74
CA PHE A 578 7.69 -8.49 1.31
C PHE A 578 8.17 -9.65 0.43
N ALA A 579 9.27 -10.32 0.81
CA ALA A 579 9.74 -11.52 0.11
C ALA A 579 8.69 -12.65 0.08
N ASN A 580 8.03 -12.91 1.21
CA ASN A 580 6.94 -13.88 1.28
C ASN A 580 5.73 -13.48 0.42
N ILE A 581 5.41 -12.20 0.32
CA ILE A 581 4.34 -11.71 -0.56
C ILE A 581 4.71 -11.97 -2.03
N LEU A 582 5.94 -11.65 -2.45
CA LEU A 582 6.41 -11.95 -3.80
C LEU A 582 6.31 -13.46 -4.08
N LEU A 583 6.77 -14.32 -3.17
CA LEU A 583 6.59 -15.77 -3.30
C LEU A 583 5.12 -16.18 -3.50
N SER A 584 4.22 -15.64 -2.69
CA SER A 584 2.79 -15.97 -2.77
C SER A 584 2.11 -15.49 -4.06
N SER A 585 2.76 -14.61 -4.83
CA SER A 585 2.28 -14.07 -6.10
C SER A 585 2.82 -14.81 -7.34
N SER A 586 3.44 -15.97 -7.17
CA SER A 586 4.07 -16.75 -8.26
C SER A 586 5.13 -15.94 -9.03
N TRP A 587 5.99 -15.25 -8.27
CA TRP A 587 6.94 -14.29 -8.83
C TRP A 587 8.02 -14.92 -9.73
N PHE A 588 8.43 -16.17 -9.52
CA PHE A 588 9.42 -16.82 -10.38
C PHE A 588 8.85 -17.07 -11.78
N SER A 589 7.68 -17.71 -11.88
CA SER A 589 7.04 -17.94 -13.19
C SER A 589 6.72 -16.63 -13.90
N PHE A 590 6.21 -15.63 -13.15
CA PHE A 590 5.98 -14.29 -13.68
C PHE A 590 7.26 -13.61 -14.19
N SER A 591 8.38 -13.72 -13.46
CA SER A 591 9.66 -13.13 -13.86
C SER A 591 10.25 -13.82 -15.12
N PHE A 592 10.10 -15.13 -15.26
CA PHE A 592 10.45 -15.82 -16.50
C PHE A 592 9.52 -15.43 -17.66
N GLY A 593 8.23 -15.18 -17.39
CA GLY A 593 7.31 -14.58 -18.36
C GLY A 593 7.80 -13.21 -18.85
N ALA A 594 8.27 -12.36 -17.95
CA ALA A 594 8.86 -11.06 -18.29
C ALA A 594 10.13 -11.20 -19.16
N LEU A 595 10.97 -12.21 -18.92
CA LEU A 595 12.13 -12.52 -19.79
C LEU A 595 11.72 -13.00 -21.18
N GLY A 596 10.56 -13.64 -21.30
CA GLY A 596 9.98 -14.01 -22.60
C GLY A 596 9.55 -12.80 -23.43
N LEU A 597 9.06 -11.74 -22.76
CA LEU A 597 8.67 -10.47 -23.40
C LEU A 597 9.89 -9.57 -23.68
N PHE A 598 10.85 -9.53 -22.76
CA PHE A 598 12.05 -8.69 -22.83
C PHE A 598 13.33 -9.55 -22.75
N PRO A 599 13.75 -10.20 -23.84
CA PRO A 599 14.88 -11.14 -23.84
C PRO A 599 16.24 -10.44 -23.93
N THR A 600 16.48 -9.42 -23.11
CA THR A 600 17.76 -8.68 -23.07
C THR A 600 18.64 -9.15 -21.92
N GLU A 601 19.96 -9.00 -22.07
CA GLU A 601 20.91 -9.28 -20.99
C GLU A 601 20.69 -8.38 -19.77
N LYS A 602 20.24 -7.13 -19.98
CA LYS A 602 19.91 -6.19 -18.91
C LYS A 602 18.77 -6.74 -18.05
N MET A 603 17.64 -7.08 -18.66
CA MET A 603 16.49 -7.64 -17.94
C MET A 603 16.85 -8.98 -17.27
N LYS A 604 17.58 -9.86 -17.98
CA LYS A 604 18.07 -11.13 -17.44
C LYS A 604 18.83 -10.96 -16.13
N LEU A 605 19.81 -10.05 -16.11
CA LEU A 605 20.57 -9.77 -14.90
C LEU A 605 19.70 -9.19 -13.78
N ARG A 606 18.72 -8.32 -14.10
CA ARG A 606 17.78 -7.77 -13.09
C ARG A 606 16.94 -8.86 -12.42
N VAL A 607 16.42 -9.80 -13.21
CA VAL A 607 15.63 -10.93 -12.69
C VAL A 607 16.49 -11.82 -11.78
N TYR A 608 17.69 -12.22 -12.23
CA TYR A 608 18.55 -13.07 -11.40
C TYR A 608 19.09 -12.38 -10.15
N PHE A 609 19.38 -11.08 -10.19
CA PHE A 609 19.74 -10.33 -8.99
C PHE A 609 18.59 -10.22 -7.99
N LEU A 610 17.35 -10.10 -8.48
CA LEU A 610 16.18 -10.16 -7.61
C LEU A 610 16.01 -11.56 -7.00
N PHE A 611 16.15 -12.62 -7.78
CA PHE A 611 16.12 -14.00 -7.26
C PHE A 611 17.21 -14.25 -6.22
N SER A 612 18.41 -13.71 -6.45
CA SER A 612 19.52 -13.74 -5.49
C SER A 612 19.11 -13.14 -4.15
N SER A 613 18.57 -11.91 -4.14
CA SER A 613 18.10 -11.25 -2.90
C SER A 613 16.88 -11.92 -2.26
N LEU A 614 15.96 -12.46 -3.06
CA LEU A 614 14.85 -13.27 -2.54
C LEU A 614 15.38 -14.51 -1.81
N SER A 615 16.36 -15.19 -2.40
CA SER A 615 16.96 -16.41 -1.83
C SER A 615 17.62 -16.13 -0.48
N GLU A 616 18.39 -15.04 -0.42
CA GLU A 616 18.98 -14.49 0.81
C GLU A 616 17.89 -14.22 1.87
N ALA A 617 16.83 -13.49 1.52
CA ALA A 617 15.75 -13.12 2.44
C ALA A 617 14.96 -14.31 3.02
N LEU A 618 14.83 -15.39 2.25
CA LEU A 618 13.98 -16.54 2.58
C LEU A 618 14.74 -17.69 3.25
N ILE A 619 15.95 -17.98 2.78
CA ILE A 619 16.79 -19.06 3.33
C ILE A 619 17.57 -18.55 4.56
N GLY A 620 17.86 -17.24 4.64
CA GLY A 620 18.58 -16.63 5.76
C GLY A 620 20.07 -16.98 5.79
N ASP A 621 20.63 -17.43 4.67
CA ASP A 621 22.04 -17.81 4.51
C ASP A 621 22.68 -16.95 3.41
N ASP A 622 23.69 -16.16 3.79
CA ASP A 622 24.36 -15.16 2.94
C ASP A 622 25.02 -15.74 1.68
N ASP A 623 25.25 -17.06 1.64
CA ASP A 623 25.93 -17.72 0.52
C ASP A 623 24.95 -18.11 -0.62
N SER A 624 23.66 -18.27 -0.31
CA SER A 624 22.65 -18.76 -1.27
C SER A 624 22.36 -17.77 -2.39
N GLY A 625 22.14 -16.50 -2.04
CA GLY A 625 21.95 -15.44 -3.03
C GLY A 625 23.24 -15.12 -3.77
N LYS A 626 24.39 -15.14 -3.10
CA LYS A 626 25.70 -14.97 -3.74
C LYS A 626 25.94 -15.97 -4.87
N CYS A 627 25.62 -17.26 -4.67
CA CYS A 627 25.77 -18.27 -5.73
C CYS A 627 24.94 -17.98 -6.98
N ILE A 628 23.71 -17.47 -6.82
CA ILE A 628 22.88 -17.04 -7.96
C ILE A 628 23.49 -15.81 -8.64
N ARG A 629 23.95 -14.84 -7.85
CA ARG A 629 24.54 -13.59 -8.34
C ARG A 629 25.79 -13.83 -9.19
N ASP A 630 26.66 -14.72 -8.72
CA ASP A 630 27.91 -15.08 -9.39
C ASP A 630 27.65 -15.91 -10.66
N ALA A 631 26.61 -16.75 -10.67
CA ALA A 631 26.23 -17.54 -11.84
C ALA A 631 25.37 -16.79 -12.88
N ALA A 632 24.72 -15.68 -12.49
CA ALA A 632 23.76 -14.94 -13.31
C ALA A 632 24.19 -14.62 -14.76
N PRO A 633 25.45 -14.25 -15.06
CA PRO A 633 25.89 -14.00 -16.44
C PRO A 633 25.78 -15.22 -17.35
N HIS A 634 25.94 -16.42 -16.77
CA HIS A 634 25.98 -17.70 -17.47
C HIS A 634 24.63 -18.45 -17.46
N LEU A 635 23.66 -17.96 -16.70
CA LEU A 635 22.31 -18.53 -16.68
C LEU A 635 21.49 -18.06 -17.92
N PRO A 636 20.71 -18.95 -18.54
CA PRO A 636 19.85 -18.62 -19.68
C PRO A 636 18.59 -17.86 -19.27
N SER A 637 17.98 -17.14 -20.22
CA SER A 637 16.70 -16.45 -20.00
C SER A 637 15.49 -17.40 -20.07
N ASP A 638 15.59 -18.47 -20.87
CA ASP A 638 14.53 -19.47 -21.02
C ASP A 638 14.62 -20.52 -19.90
N PRO A 639 13.54 -20.75 -19.12
CA PRO A 639 13.54 -21.74 -18.06
C PRO A 639 13.84 -23.16 -18.57
N VAL A 640 13.45 -23.54 -19.79
CA VAL A 640 13.74 -24.87 -20.38
C VAL A 640 15.26 -25.11 -20.47
N ASN A 641 16.02 -24.08 -20.80
CA ASN A 641 17.47 -24.15 -20.90
C ASN A 641 18.16 -24.29 -19.53
N LEU A 642 17.52 -23.88 -18.43
CA LEU A 642 18.03 -24.15 -17.08
C LEU A 642 18.07 -25.66 -16.79
N PHE A 643 17.04 -26.39 -17.23
CA PHE A 643 16.96 -27.84 -17.07
C PHE A 643 17.95 -28.59 -17.96
N PHE A 644 18.28 -28.00 -19.12
CA PHE A 644 19.38 -28.48 -19.95
C PHE A 644 20.72 -28.34 -19.23
N LEU A 645 20.99 -27.21 -18.57
CA LEU A 645 22.22 -27.01 -17.77
C LEU A 645 22.32 -28.02 -16.62
N ILE A 646 21.24 -28.27 -15.90
CA ILE A 646 21.19 -29.32 -14.87
C ILE A 646 21.54 -30.70 -15.45
N GLY A 647 21.00 -31.02 -16.64
CA GLY A 647 21.24 -32.31 -17.30
C GLY A 647 22.65 -32.53 -17.87
N GLN A 648 23.59 -31.59 -17.68
CA GLN A 648 24.97 -31.74 -18.14
C GLN A 648 25.91 -32.35 -17.10
N LYS A 649 26.98 -32.98 -17.57
CA LYS A 649 28.04 -33.50 -16.72
C LYS A 649 28.97 -32.34 -16.29
N SER A 650 29.09 -32.11 -14.98
CA SER A 650 29.88 -31.00 -14.41
C SER A 650 31.38 -31.24 -14.37
N SER A 651 31.84 -32.44 -14.76
CA SER A 651 33.20 -32.86 -14.49
C SER A 651 34.23 -31.90 -15.10
N GLN A 652 35.02 -31.28 -14.23
CA GLN A 652 36.10 -30.32 -14.53
C GLN A 652 35.64 -28.92 -15.01
N ASN A 653 34.34 -28.60 -14.97
CA ASN A 653 33.83 -27.27 -15.30
C ASN A 653 33.22 -26.59 -14.07
N HIS A 654 34.01 -25.74 -13.41
CA HIS A 654 33.58 -24.98 -12.23
C HIS A 654 32.43 -24.02 -12.53
N GLU A 655 32.40 -23.38 -13.70
CA GLU A 655 31.32 -22.46 -14.09
C GLU A 655 29.99 -23.20 -14.23
N LEU A 656 29.99 -24.37 -14.88
CA LEU A 656 28.81 -25.21 -15.01
C LEU A 656 28.32 -25.73 -13.66
N SER A 657 29.23 -26.16 -12.78
CA SER A 657 28.88 -26.59 -11.42
C SER A 657 28.23 -25.47 -10.61
N SER A 658 28.75 -24.24 -10.69
CA SER A 658 28.15 -23.05 -10.07
C SER A 658 26.76 -22.74 -10.65
N CYS A 659 26.59 -22.84 -11.97
CA CYS A 659 25.29 -22.65 -12.61
C CYS A 659 24.28 -23.71 -12.13
N GLN A 660 24.67 -24.99 -12.12
CA GLN A 660 23.81 -26.07 -11.65
C GLN A 660 23.38 -25.88 -10.19
N TYR A 661 24.31 -25.44 -9.34
CA TYR A 661 23.98 -25.11 -7.94
C TYR A 661 22.99 -23.95 -7.84
N ALA A 662 23.18 -22.87 -8.60
CA ALA A 662 22.24 -21.75 -8.67
C ALA A 662 20.84 -22.20 -9.15
N VAL A 663 20.75 -23.05 -10.18
CA VAL A 663 19.45 -23.56 -10.66
C VAL A 663 18.78 -24.43 -9.58
N LEU A 664 19.51 -25.27 -8.85
CA LEU A 664 18.94 -26.06 -7.75
C LEU A 664 18.38 -25.16 -6.63
N ILE A 665 19.02 -24.03 -6.31
CA ILE A 665 18.49 -23.06 -5.34
C ILE A 665 17.19 -22.44 -5.86
N LEU A 666 17.17 -21.99 -7.12
CA LEU A 666 15.98 -21.40 -7.75
C LEU A 666 14.79 -22.39 -7.76
N LEU A 667 15.05 -23.65 -8.11
CA LEU A 667 14.03 -24.71 -8.09
C LEU A 667 13.55 -25.00 -6.67
N HIS A 668 14.44 -25.01 -5.68
CA HIS A 668 14.06 -25.28 -4.30
C HIS A 668 13.13 -24.20 -3.74
N ILE A 669 13.43 -22.92 -3.99
CA ILE A 669 12.63 -21.81 -3.48
C ILE A 669 11.28 -21.73 -4.21
N SER A 670 11.28 -21.84 -5.53
CA SER A 670 10.04 -21.80 -6.33
C SER A 670 9.10 -22.97 -6.01
N SER A 671 9.64 -24.17 -5.82
CA SER A 671 8.85 -25.35 -5.45
C SER A 671 8.31 -25.29 -4.02
N PHE A 672 9.00 -24.60 -3.11
CA PHE A 672 8.48 -24.35 -1.76
C PHE A 672 7.19 -23.52 -1.77
N SER A 673 7.06 -22.58 -2.72
CA SER A 673 5.89 -21.73 -2.92
C SER A 673 4.85 -22.28 -3.92
N ASP A 674 4.99 -23.51 -4.40
CA ASP A 674 4.18 -24.09 -5.50
C ASP A 674 4.16 -23.22 -6.78
N ASP A 675 5.26 -22.49 -7.02
CA ASP A 675 5.44 -21.64 -8.19
C ASP A 675 6.15 -22.43 -9.30
N ARG A 676 5.40 -22.87 -10.30
CA ARG A 676 5.87 -23.81 -11.31
C ARG A 676 6.69 -23.11 -12.38
N ILE A 677 8.01 -23.27 -12.35
CA ILE A 677 8.93 -22.79 -13.40
C ILE A 677 8.84 -23.65 -14.68
N ALA A 678 8.58 -24.95 -14.55
CA ALA A 678 8.38 -25.87 -15.67
C ALA A 678 7.52 -27.08 -15.27
N ASP A 679 7.21 -27.92 -16.27
CA ASP A 679 6.50 -29.19 -16.09
C ASP A 679 7.29 -30.13 -15.16
N ASP A 680 6.62 -30.64 -14.12
CA ASP A 680 7.15 -31.58 -13.12
C ASP A 680 7.90 -32.77 -13.75
N LYS A 681 7.46 -33.24 -14.93
CA LYS A 681 8.12 -34.32 -15.67
C LYS A 681 9.49 -33.91 -16.18
N LEU A 682 9.63 -32.69 -16.69
CA LEU A 682 10.91 -32.17 -17.18
C LEU A 682 11.87 -31.93 -16.01
N VAL A 683 11.36 -31.38 -14.90
CA VAL A 683 12.18 -31.15 -13.71
C VAL A 683 12.72 -32.47 -13.17
N LEU A 684 11.86 -33.50 -13.01
CA LEU A 684 12.28 -34.81 -12.53
C LEU A 684 13.30 -35.46 -13.47
N ALA A 685 13.04 -35.45 -14.78
CA ALA A 685 13.95 -36.05 -15.76
C ALA A 685 15.35 -35.38 -15.73
N SER A 686 15.41 -34.05 -15.61
CA SER A 686 16.68 -33.33 -15.50
C SER A 686 17.40 -33.60 -14.19
N LEU A 687 16.70 -33.69 -13.06
CA LEU A 687 17.30 -34.07 -11.77
C LEU A 687 17.86 -35.50 -11.82
N GLU A 688 17.13 -36.44 -12.42
CA GLU A 688 17.59 -37.82 -12.60
C GLU A 688 18.84 -37.89 -13.49
N GLN A 689 18.84 -37.13 -14.59
CA GLN A 689 20.00 -37.02 -15.47
C GLN A 689 21.21 -36.43 -14.74
N PHE A 690 21.01 -35.38 -13.91
CA PHE A 690 22.06 -34.81 -13.08
C PHE A 690 22.65 -35.85 -12.11
N ILE A 691 21.80 -36.60 -11.40
CA ILE A 691 22.22 -37.66 -10.45
C ILE A 691 23.05 -38.73 -11.17
N ILE A 692 22.59 -39.19 -12.34
CA ILE A 692 23.25 -40.27 -13.09
C ILE A 692 24.61 -39.79 -13.62
N LEU A 693 24.67 -38.64 -14.28
CA LEU A 693 25.89 -38.15 -14.94
C LEU A 693 26.98 -37.72 -13.96
N ASN A 694 26.59 -37.19 -12.81
CA ASN A 694 27.52 -36.69 -11.78
C ASN A 694 27.71 -37.68 -10.62
N SER A 695 27.17 -38.89 -10.71
CA SER A 695 27.23 -39.95 -9.69
C SER A 695 28.63 -40.20 -9.15
N ASN A 696 29.64 -40.32 -10.02
CA ASN A 696 31.03 -40.56 -9.61
C ASN A 696 31.60 -39.40 -8.78
N GLU A 697 31.27 -38.15 -9.10
CA GLU A 697 31.72 -36.97 -8.36
C GLU A 697 30.96 -36.80 -7.05
N CYS A 698 29.65 -37.07 -7.07
CA CYS A 698 28.80 -37.01 -5.89
C CYS A 698 29.21 -38.08 -4.86
N LEU A 699 29.55 -39.30 -5.30
CA LEU A 699 29.93 -40.41 -4.43
C LEU A 699 31.39 -40.30 -3.96
N TYR A 700 32.34 -40.16 -4.88
CA TYR A 700 33.78 -40.27 -4.57
C TYR A 700 34.51 -38.93 -4.43
N GLY A 701 33.88 -37.82 -4.81
CA GLY A 701 34.43 -36.46 -4.69
C GLY A 701 33.95 -35.68 -3.45
N PRO A 702 34.52 -34.49 -3.21
CA PRO A 702 33.98 -33.54 -2.25
C PRO A 702 32.66 -32.96 -2.77
N PHE A 703 31.53 -33.43 -2.23
CA PHE A 703 30.20 -32.96 -2.59
C PHE A 703 29.67 -32.01 -1.50
N PRO A 704 29.30 -30.76 -1.81
CA PRO A 704 28.83 -29.80 -0.81
C PRO A 704 27.59 -30.33 -0.08
N PRO A 705 27.60 -30.41 1.27
CA PRO A 705 26.44 -30.89 2.04
C PRO A 705 25.15 -30.12 1.76
N ARG A 706 25.26 -28.83 1.38
CA ARG A 706 24.13 -27.98 0.99
C ARG A 706 23.50 -28.40 -0.33
N MET A 707 24.33 -28.70 -1.34
CA MET A 707 23.85 -29.17 -2.64
C MET A 707 23.13 -30.51 -2.52
N LEU A 708 23.63 -31.40 -1.64
CA LEU A 708 22.96 -32.67 -1.33
C LEU A 708 21.56 -32.45 -0.76
N LYS A 709 21.40 -31.53 0.19
CA LYS A 709 20.09 -31.22 0.80
C LYS A 709 19.09 -30.72 -0.25
N LEU A 710 19.49 -29.76 -1.09
CA LEU A 710 18.64 -29.24 -2.16
C LEU A 710 18.23 -30.36 -3.12
N LEU A 711 19.18 -31.21 -3.51
CA LEU A 711 18.94 -32.33 -4.40
C LEU A 711 17.98 -33.36 -3.79
N VAL A 712 18.15 -33.71 -2.51
CA VAL A 712 17.22 -34.61 -1.78
C VAL A 712 15.81 -34.05 -1.78
N ASN A 713 15.67 -32.79 -1.37
CA ASN A 713 14.37 -32.14 -1.23
C ASN A 713 13.64 -32.06 -2.57
N LEU A 714 14.35 -31.64 -3.62
CA LEU A 714 13.79 -31.53 -4.96
C LEU A 714 13.45 -32.90 -5.54
N TYR A 715 14.39 -33.86 -5.47
CA TYR A 715 14.16 -35.20 -6.01
C TYR A 715 12.97 -35.88 -5.32
N ALA A 716 12.93 -35.84 -3.98
CA ALA A 716 11.83 -36.42 -3.21
C ALA A 716 10.49 -35.73 -3.50
N LEU A 717 10.45 -34.40 -3.62
CA LEU A 717 9.24 -33.66 -3.99
C LEU A 717 8.69 -34.11 -5.35
N TYR A 718 9.50 -34.05 -6.40
CA TYR A 718 9.04 -34.39 -7.75
C TYR A 718 8.76 -35.89 -7.91
N ARG A 719 9.44 -36.76 -7.15
CA ARG A 719 9.10 -38.19 -7.06
C ARG A 719 7.76 -38.42 -6.39
N ALA A 720 7.42 -37.65 -5.35
CA ALA A 720 6.11 -37.68 -4.71
C ALA A 720 5.00 -37.26 -5.69
N LEU A 721 5.20 -36.16 -6.41
CA LEU A 721 4.26 -35.67 -7.43
C LEU A 721 4.08 -36.66 -8.58
N ALA A 722 5.16 -37.32 -9.00
CA ALA A 722 5.10 -38.39 -10.00
C ALA A 722 4.23 -39.58 -9.56
N LYS A 723 4.29 -39.95 -8.27
CA LYS A 723 3.48 -41.03 -7.70
C LYS A 723 1.98 -40.68 -7.69
N ILE A 724 1.63 -39.42 -7.43
CA ILE A 724 0.24 -38.94 -7.40
C ILE A 724 -0.36 -38.85 -8.81
N SER A 725 0.43 -38.38 -9.78
CA SER A 725 -0.05 -38.12 -11.15
C SER A 725 -0.13 -39.37 -12.04
N TYR A 726 0.51 -40.49 -11.65
CA TYR A 726 0.61 -41.77 -12.40
C TYR A 726 1.16 -41.69 -13.84
N GLN A 727 1.40 -40.49 -14.37
CA GLN A 727 1.80 -40.23 -15.76
C GLN A 727 3.30 -39.90 -15.91
N ILE A 728 4.00 -39.62 -14.81
CA ILE A 728 5.42 -39.25 -14.82
C ILE A 728 6.27 -40.50 -14.58
N SER A 729 7.02 -40.91 -15.61
CA SER A 729 8.04 -41.96 -15.52
C SER A 729 9.25 -41.49 -14.72
N TYR A 730 9.88 -42.39 -13.95
CA TYR A 730 11.07 -42.11 -13.15
C TYR A 730 12.16 -43.18 -13.37
N SER A 731 13.41 -42.83 -13.05
CA SER A 731 14.58 -43.67 -13.20
C SER A 731 14.95 -44.39 -11.90
N LEU A 732 14.87 -45.73 -11.92
CA LEU A 732 15.30 -46.59 -10.81
C LEU A 732 16.81 -46.47 -10.53
N GLU A 733 17.62 -46.18 -11.56
CA GLU A 733 19.06 -46.03 -11.40
C GLU A 733 19.40 -44.74 -10.65
N ALA A 734 18.74 -43.63 -10.99
CA ALA A 734 18.90 -42.37 -10.26
C ALA A 734 18.49 -42.52 -8.80
N GLU A 735 17.36 -43.20 -8.54
CA GLU A 735 16.88 -43.46 -7.18
C GLU A 735 17.89 -44.30 -6.37
N ARG A 736 18.47 -45.34 -6.99
CA ARG A 736 19.50 -46.16 -6.35
C ARG A 736 20.75 -45.35 -5.98
N ILE A 737 21.23 -44.51 -6.90
CA ILE A 737 22.37 -43.62 -6.65
C ILE A 737 22.03 -42.63 -5.53
N MET A 738 20.81 -42.08 -5.53
CA MET A 738 20.34 -41.15 -4.51
C MET A 738 20.35 -41.77 -3.11
N PHE A 739 19.81 -42.97 -2.95
CA PHE A 739 19.85 -43.68 -1.66
C PHE A 739 21.28 -44.04 -1.24
N HIS A 740 22.16 -44.35 -2.19
CA HIS A 740 23.57 -44.59 -1.89
C HIS A 740 24.28 -43.32 -1.41
N LEU A 741 23.99 -42.16 -2.03
CA LEU A 741 24.52 -40.86 -1.61
C LEU A 741 24.08 -40.51 -0.19
N LEU A 742 22.81 -40.76 0.14
CA LEU A 742 22.25 -40.54 1.47
C LEU A 742 22.91 -41.43 2.54
N ALA A 743 23.35 -42.64 2.17
CA ALA A 743 24.02 -43.56 3.09
C ALA A 743 25.50 -43.21 3.34
N GLU A 744 26.21 -42.68 2.33
CA GLU A 744 27.66 -42.43 2.39
C GLU A 744 28.03 -41.00 2.84
N LYS A 745 27.15 -40.02 2.65
CA LYS A 745 27.43 -38.61 2.96
C LYS A 745 26.65 -38.15 4.18
N ASN A 746 27.26 -37.29 4.99
CA ASN A 746 26.56 -36.63 6.09
C ASN A 746 25.56 -35.63 5.52
N TRP A 747 24.28 -35.87 5.78
CA TRP A 747 23.19 -34.93 5.53
C TRP A 747 22.31 -34.85 6.77
N ASN A 748 21.74 -33.66 7.00
CA ASN A 748 20.79 -33.42 8.09
C ASN A 748 19.47 -33.01 7.46
N LEU A 749 18.44 -33.82 7.66
CA LEU A 749 17.10 -33.62 7.11
C LEU A 749 16.50 -32.25 7.49
N LEU A 750 16.88 -31.65 8.62
CA LEU A 750 16.05 -30.61 9.27
C LEU A 750 16.74 -29.25 9.40
N THR A 751 17.84 -29.06 8.66
CA THR A 751 18.59 -27.77 8.63
C THR A 751 18.09 -26.81 7.55
N THR A 752 17.21 -27.26 6.66
CA THR A 752 16.57 -26.45 5.62
C THR A 752 15.07 -26.74 5.60
N LYS A 753 14.27 -25.77 5.18
CA LYS A 753 12.82 -25.91 5.09
C LYS A 753 12.45 -26.98 4.04
N ILE A 754 11.86 -28.09 4.47
CA ILE A 754 11.43 -29.19 3.58
C ILE A 754 9.93 -29.10 3.31
N SER A 755 9.53 -29.34 2.06
CA SER A 755 8.12 -29.50 1.69
C SER A 755 7.50 -30.72 2.38
N PRO A 756 6.31 -30.62 3.01
CA PRO A 756 5.62 -31.77 3.60
C PRO A 756 5.47 -32.96 2.64
N THR A 757 5.24 -32.68 1.36
CA THR A 757 5.11 -33.70 0.31
C THR A 757 6.43 -34.45 0.07
N SER A 758 7.56 -33.74 0.08
CA SER A 758 8.90 -34.33 -0.01
C SER A 758 9.20 -35.21 1.20
N LEU A 759 8.92 -34.70 2.40
CA LEU A 759 9.15 -35.41 3.66
C LEU A 759 8.33 -36.71 3.69
N LYS A 760 7.05 -36.62 3.33
CA LYS A 760 6.15 -37.77 3.23
C LYS A 760 6.69 -38.85 2.29
N TRP A 761 7.19 -38.49 1.12
CA TRP A 761 7.74 -39.46 0.19
C TRP A 761 9.01 -40.14 0.73
N LEU A 762 9.91 -39.40 1.39
CA LEU A 762 11.10 -39.99 2.01
C LEU A 762 10.71 -41.05 3.05
N PHE A 763 9.74 -40.75 3.90
CA PHE A 763 9.24 -41.67 4.92
C PHE A 763 8.39 -42.82 4.36
N GLN A 764 8.09 -42.85 3.07
CA GLN A 764 7.48 -44.01 2.40
C GLN A 764 8.53 -45.01 1.87
N GLN A 765 9.82 -44.70 1.97
CA GLN A 765 10.88 -45.52 1.39
C GLN A 765 11.50 -46.48 2.42
N GLU A 766 11.18 -47.77 2.30
CA GLU A 766 11.69 -48.82 3.19
C GLU A 766 13.23 -48.89 3.22
N ARG A 767 13.88 -48.70 2.06
CA ARG A 767 15.34 -48.84 1.90
C ARG A 767 16.18 -47.86 2.72
N ILE A 768 15.60 -46.73 3.12
CA ILE A 768 16.29 -45.68 3.89
C ILE A 768 15.77 -45.56 5.32
N CYS A 769 14.88 -46.44 5.77
CA CYS A 769 14.33 -46.44 7.13
C CYS A 769 15.41 -46.35 8.22
N LYS A 770 16.46 -47.19 8.15
CA LYS A 770 17.58 -47.17 9.11
C LYS A 770 18.30 -45.82 9.16
N LEU A 771 18.44 -45.17 8.00
CA LEU A 771 19.07 -43.85 7.91
C LEU A 771 18.16 -42.77 8.48
N LEU A 772 16.85 -42.85 8.22
CA LEU A 772 15.85 -41.93 8.77
C LEU A 772 15.77 -42.03 10.29
N SER A 773 15.91 -43.21 10.89
CA SER A 773 16.01 -43.38 12.36
C SER A 773 17.13 -42.52 12.96
N LEU A 774 18.32 -42.51 12.34
CA LEU A 774 19.44 -41.68 12.77
C LEU A 774 19.15 -40.18 12.60
N GLN A 775 18.42 -39.81 11.54
CA GLN A 775 18.02 -38.42 11.29
C GLN A 775 16.98 -37.93 12.31
N ILE A 776 16.06 -38.79 12.74
CA ILE A 776 15.09 -38.51 13.82
C ILE A 776 15.84 -38.25 15.14
N LEU A 777 16.88 -39.02 15.46
CA LEU A 777 17.69 -38.74 16.65
C LEU A 777 18.44 -37.40 16.56
N ASN A 778 19.04 -37.12 15.39
CA ASN A 778 19.72 -35.84 15.16
C ASN A 778 18.75 -34.66 15.23
N PHE A 779 17.49 -34.84 14.80
CA PHE A 779 16.42 -33.84 14.94
C PHE A 779 16.24 -33.40 16.38
N PHE A 780 15.98 -34.37 17.27
CA PHE A 780 15.64 -34.08 18.66
C PHE A 780 16.82 -33.51 19.43
N ARG A 781 18.05 -33.92 19.10
CA ARG A 781 19.26 -33.30 19.66
C ARG A 781 19.41 -31.83 19.29
N SER A 782 18.94 -31.43 18.12
CA SER A 782 18.95 -30.02 17.68
C SER A 782 17.72 -29.22 18.12
N TYR A 783 16.67 -29.88 18.61
CA TYR A 783 15.37 -29.26 18.92
C TYR A 783 15.47 -28.24 20.08
N ASP A 784 16.22 -28.53 21.14
CA ASP A 784 16.38 -27.61 22.28
C ASP A 784 17.25 -26.38 21.95
N ASP A 785 18.24 -26.51 21.07
CA ASP A 785 19.08 -25.37 20.62
C ASP A 785 18.33 -24.43 19.65
N LEU A 786 17.22 -24.88 19.05
CA LEU A 786 16.51 -24.23 17.94
C LEU A 786 15.17 -23.58 18.32
N LYS A 787 14.75 -23.56 19.59
CA LYS A 787 13.51 -22.87 20.05
C LYS A 787 13.44 -21.37 19.71
N GLY A 788 14.50 -20.77 19.14
CA GLY A 788 14.54 -19.40 18.63
C GLY A 788 14.71 -19.22 17.12
N GLN A 789 14.94 -20.27 16.31
CA GLN A 789 15.19 -20.14 14.87
C GLN A 789 14.25 -21.06 14.06
N GLN A 790 13.49 -20.44 13.15
CA GLN A 790 12.49 -21.07 12.27
C GLN A 790 13.08 -22.17 11.37
N ASN A 791 13.26 -23.39 11.87
CA ASN A 791 13.58 -24.54 11.04
C ASN A 791 12.81 -25.79 11.47
N VAL A 792 12.01 -26.27 10.50
CA VAL A 792 11.04 -27.38 10.51
C VAL A 792 9.95 -27.25 11.58
N ASP A 793 8.76 -26.94 11.07
CA ASP A 793 7.54 -26.83 11.86
C ASP A 793 7.18 -28.21 12.42
N LEU A 794 7.17 -28.34 13.75
CA LEU A 794 6.82 -29.60 14.44
C LEU A 794 5.43 -30.10 13.99
N HIS A 795 4.57 -29.18 13.54
CA HIS A 795 3.28 -29.48 12.88
C HIS A 795 3.43 -30.37 11.65
N VAL A 796 4.45 -30.16 10.80
CA VAL A 796 4.66 -30.99 9.60
C VAL A 796 5.06 -32.42 9.98
N VAL A 797 5.82 -32.60 11.07
CA VAL A 797 6.18 -33.93 11.59
C VAL A 797 4.96 -34.61 12.22
N ALA A 798 4.14 -33.85 12.95
CA ALA A 798 2.92 -34.35 13.56
C ALA A 798 1.91 -34.83 12.50
N ASP A 799 1.68 -34.03 11.46
CA ASP A 799 0.85 -34.40 10.31
C ASP A 799 1.39 -35.62 9.56
N LEU A 800 2.71 -35.72 9.42
CA LEU A 800 3.36 -36.87 8.79
C LEU A 800 3.04 -38.16 9.55
N ILE A 801 3.18 -38.18 10.87
CA ILE A 801 2.86 -39.37 11.68
C ILE A 801 1.37 -39.67 11.61
N ALA A 802 0.51 -38.66 11.80
CA ALA A 802 -0.95 -38.81 11.78
C ALA A 802 -1.49 -39.39 10.45
N SER A 803 -0.83 -39.11 9.33
CA SER A 803 -1.29 -39.57 8.01
C SER A 803 -1.25 -41.08 7.78
N GLY A 804 -0.43 -41.83 8.54
CA GLY A 804 -0.43 -43.30 8.58
C GLY A 804 -0.04 -44.07 7.30
N ASP A 805 0.12 -43.40 6.16
CA ASP A 805 0.49 -44.00 4.87
C ASP A 805 2.01 -43.98 4.61
N ASN A 806 2.80 -43.98 5.68
CA ASN A 806 4.26 -43.90 5.67
C ASN A 806 4.85 -44.59 6.93
N PHE A 807 6.18 -44.72 6.97
CA PHE A 807 6.89 -45.41 8.05
C PHE A 807 7.21 -44.51 9.26
N ALA A 808 6.76 -43.25 9.34
CA ALA A 808 7.14 -42.34 10.42
C ALA A 808 6.72 -42.86 11.79
N GLY A 809 5.47 -43.26 11.98
CA GLY A 809 5.02 -43.83 13.26
C GLY A 809 5.86 -45.04 13.70
N MET A 810 6.12 -45.97 12.78
CA MET A 810 6.98 -47.14 13.01
C MET A 810 8.40 -46.74 13.38
N LEU A 811 9.01 -45.79 12.67
CA LEU A 811 10.37 -45.34 12.92
C LEU A 811 10.51 -44.64 14.27
N PHE A 812 9.53 -43.83 14.66
CA PHE A 812 9.51 -43.17 15.97
C PHE A 812 9.41 -44.20 17.11
N VAL A 813 8.54 -45.20 16.97
CA VAL A 813 8.48 -46.31 17.93
C VAL A 813 9.78 -47.11 17.94
N SER A 814 10.37 -47.40 16.79
CA SER A 814 11.64 -48.14 16.68
C SER A 814 12.80 -47.40 17.34
N VAL A 815 12.89 -46.07 17.15
CA VAL A 815 13.89 -45.23 17.81
C VAL A 815 13.68 -45.23 19.32
N LEU A 816 12.43 -45.16 19.77
CA LEU A 816 12.09 -45.21 21.19
C LEU A 816 12.44 -46.59 21.80
N GLU A 817 12.20 -47.69 21.09
CA GLU A 817 12.61 -49.04 21.52
C GLU A 817 14.14 -49.21 21.57
N GLU A 818 14.88 -48.67 20.59
CA GLU A 818 16.35 -48.71 20.56
C GLU A 818 16.94 -47.92 21.73
N LEU A 819 16.37 -46.75 22.05
CA LEU A 819 16.74 -45.97 23.23
C LEU A 819 16.37 -46.67 24.54
N ALA A 820 15.29 -47.44 24.57
CA ALA A 820 14.95 -48.28 25.72
C ALA A 820 16.01 -49.38 25.93
N ASP A 821 16.62 -49.92 24.87
CA ASP A 821 17.61 -51.00 24.97
C ASP A 821 19.05 -50.49 25.28
N GLU A 822 19.34 -49.19 25.10
CA GLU A 822 20.67 -48.60 25.32
C GLU A 822 20.84 -47.87 26.67
N PHE A 823 21.84 -48.29 27.47
CA PHE A 823 21.98 -47.91 28.89
C PHE A 823 22.56 -46.52 29.21
N ASP A 824 23.13 -45.80 28.23
CA ASP A 824 23.94 -44.58 28.45
C ASP A 824 23.34 -43.30 27.83
N LYS A 825 22.07 -43.32 27.36
CA LYS A 825 21.45 -42.24 26.58
C LYS A 825 20.23 -41.58 27.24
N GLU A 826 20.29 -41.34 28.55
CA GLU A 826 19.18 -40.75 29.33
C GLU A 826 18.67 -39.40 28.77
N ILE A 827 19.59 -38.54 28.32
CA ILE A 827 19.27 -37.23 27.73
C ILE A 827 18.52 -37.38 26.39
N ASP A 828 19.00 -38.28 25.51
CA ASP A 828 18.35 -38.52 24.22
C ASP A 828 16.94 -39.12 24.43
N THR A 829 16.78 -40.03 25.40
CA THR A 829 15.48 -40.59 25.79
C THR A 829 14.51 -39.50 26.24
N GLY A 830 14.94 -38.60 27.12
CA GLY A 830 14.11 -37.47 27.56
C GLY A 830 13.69 -36.53 26.42
N LEU A 831 14.59 -36.25 25.48
CA LEU A 831 14.29 -35.42 24.30
C LEU A 831 13.26 -36.07 23.37
N VAL A 832 13.39 -37.37 23.10
CA VAL A 832 12.44 -38.09 22.23
C VAL A 832 11.07 -38.19 22.87
N LEU A 833 10.99 -38.51 24.17
CA LEU A 833 9.72 -38.57 24.90
C LEU A 833 8.97 -37.23 24.87
N ARG A 834 9.68 -36.12 25.16
CA ARG A 834 9.11 -34.77 25.10
C ARG A 834 8.64 -34.41 23.69
N ALA A 835 9.41 -34.75 22.67
CA ALA A 835 9.03 -34.42 21.31
C ALA A 835 7.83 -35.24 20.80
N ILE A 836 7.71 -36.52 21.18
CA ILE A 836 6.50 -37.31 20.90
C ILE A 836 5.30 -36.72 21.64
N HIS A 837 5.47 -36.29 22.89
CA HIS A 837 4.44 -35.60 23.64
C HIS A 837 3.93 -34.36 22.89
N ASP A 838 4.84 -33.46 22.49
CA ASP A 838 4.50 -32.23 21.75
C ASP A 838 3.82 -32.54 20.40
N ILE A 839 4.22 -33.62 19.73
CA ILE A 839 3.59 -34.09 18.49
C ILE A 839 2.14 -34.53 18.72
N ILE A 840 1.86 -35.29 19.79
CA ILE A 840 0.50 -35.74 20.11
C ILE A 840 -0.37 -34.55 20.53
N GLU A 841 0.19 -33.55 21.22
CA GLU A 841 -0.53 -32.32 21.56
C GLU A 841 -0.96 -31.55 20.29
N ILE A 842 -0.08 -31.48 19.28
CA ILE A 842 -0.39 -30.85 17.99
C ILE A 842 -1.39 -31.67 17.17
N ALA A 843 -1.15 -32.97 17.03
CA ALA A 843 -1.98 -33.88 16.25
C ALA A 843 -2.34 -35.13 17.07
N PRO A 844 -3.47 -35.11 17.82
CA PRO A 844 -3.89 -36.23 18.67
C PRO A 844 -4.02 -37.56 17.93
N SER A 845 -4.39 -37.54 16.64
CA SER A 845 -4.46 -38.72 15.77
C SER A 845 -3.12 -39.41 15.51
N ALA A 846 -1.98 -38.79 15.83
CA ALA A 846 -0.68 -39.45 15.80
C ALA A 846 -0.62 -40.62 16.80
N SER A 847 -1.37 -40.55 17.91
CA SER A 847 -1.46 -41.62 18.91
C SER A 847 -1.96 -42.94 18.31
N ASP A 848 -2.93 -42.88 17.38
CA ASP A 848 -3.43 -44.06 16.66
C ASP A 848 -2.32 -44.79 15.92
N GLN A 849 -1.48 -44.04 15.20
CA GLN A 849 -0.39 -44.60 14.41
C GLN A 849 0.74 -45.15 15.29
N LEU A 850 1.05 -44.47 16.41
CA LEU A 850 2.02 -44.98 17.39
C LEU A 850 1.54 -46.27 18.04
N CYS A 851 0.25 -46.38 18.40
CA CYS A 851 -0.34 -47.60 18.95
C CYS A 851 -0.42 -48.75 17.94
N LEU A 852 -0.74 -48.47 16.68
CA LEU A 852 -0.72 -49.47 15.60
C LEU A 852 0.69 -50.07 15.40
N HIS A 853 1.72 -49.28 15.66
CA HIS A 853 3.12 -49.70 15.53
C HIS A 853 3.76 -50.20 16.83
N GLY A 854 2.98 -50.47 17.88
CA GLY A 854 3.46 -51.19 19.06
C GLY A 854 4.19 -50.33 20.10
N ILE A 855 3.84 -49.04 20.24
CA ILE A 855 4.44 -48.17 21.27
C ILE A 855 4.32 -48.73 22.71
N SER A 856 3.35 -49.60 22.96
CA SER A 856 3.18 -50.36 24.20
C SER A 856 4.41 -51.19 24.58
N SER A 857 5.07 -51.81 23.61
CA SER A 857 6.31 -52.57 23.82
C SER A 857 7.43 -51.67 24.35
N ALA A 858 7.61 -50.49 23.75
CA ALA A 858 8.60 -49.51 24.19
C ALA A 858 8.31 -49.02 25.62
N ILE A 859 7.06 -48.66 25.92
CA ILE A 859 6.62 -48.20 27.25
C ILE A 859 6.83 -49.28 28.31
N GLU A 860 6.46 -50.53 28.01
CA GLU A 860 6.67 -51.66 28.92
C GLU A 860 8.17 -51.82 29.26
N LYS A 861 9.06 -51.77 28.26
CA LYS A 861 10.52 -51.86 28.49
C LYS A 861 11.02 -50.79 29.45
N PHE A 862 10.58 -49.54 29.31
CA PHE A 862 10.99 -48.47 30.22
C PHE A 862 10.55 -48.73 31.66
N TYR A 863 9.30 -49.15 31.88
CA TYR A 863 8.81 -49.45 33.24
C TYR A 863 9.47 -50.70 33.86
N HIS A 864 9.89 -51.67 33.04
CA HIS A 864 10.55 -52.88 33.53
C HIS A 864 12.04 -52.70 33.87
N GLN A 865 12.69 -51.67 33.33
CA GLN A 865 14.11 -51.45 33.55
C GLN A 865 14.40 -50.68 34.85
N SER A 866 15.29 -51.24 35.67
CA SER A 866 15.55 -50.84 37.05
C SER A 866 16.30 -49.51 37.25
N ARG A 867 16.58 -48.72 36.19
CA ARG A 867 17.24 -47.40 36.29
C ARG A 867 16.24 -46.25 36.11
N TYR A 868 15.28 -46.42 35.21
CA TYR A 868 14.18 -45.46 34.97
C TYR A 868 13.18 -45.41 36.12
N SER A 869 13.11 -46.47 36.93
CA SER A 869 12.38 -46.50 38.19
C SER A 869 13.00 -45.61 39.29
N PHE A 870 14.23 -45.11 39.11
CA PHE A 870 14.94 -44.25 40.07
C PHE A 870 15.19 -42.82 39.55
N SER A 871 14.91 -42.52 38.28
CA SER A 871 14.98 -41.16 37.71
C SER A 871 13.55 -40.58 37.69
N PRO A 872 13.19 -39.69 38.64
CA PRO A 872 11.81 -39.20 38.77
C PRO A 872 11.33 -38.48 37.51
N ASP A 873 12.21 -37.70 36.88
CA ASP A 873 11.89 -36.88 35.70
C ASP A 873 11.54 -37.74 34.48
N LEU A 874 12.27 -38.83 34.26
CA LEU A 874 11.97 -39.76 33.16
C LEU A 874 10.73 -40.61 33.44
N PHE A 875 10.58 -41.10 34.67
CA PHE A 875 9.36 -41.81 35.06
C PHE A 875 8.11 -40.96 34.84
N MET A 876 8.18 -39.67 35.21
CA MET A 876 7.11 -38.71 34.95
C MET A 876 6.89 -38.51 33.45
N SER A 877 7.95 -38.26 32.68
CA SER A 877 7.84 -38.05 31.22
C SER A 877 7.21 -39.26 30.50
N ILE A 878 7.56 -40.48 30.91
CA ILE A 878 6.98 -41.72 30.35
C ILE A 878 5.51 -41.85 30.76
N SER A 879 5.19 -41.52 32.01
CA SER A 879 3.82 -41.62 32.53
C SER A 879 2.88 -40.57 31.92
N GLU A 880 3.36 -39.34 31.73
CA GLU A 880 2.68 -38.27 31.01
C GLU A 880 2.42 -38.67 29.55
N LEU A 881 3.45 -39.18 28.86
CA LEU A 881 3.29 -39.67 27.49
C LEU A 881 2.29 -40.82 27.41
N THR A 882 2.36 -41.78 28.34
CA THR A 882 1.43 -42.93 28.39
C THR A 882 -0.01 -42.46 28.61
N PHE A 883 -0.22 -41.51 29.53
CA PHE A 883 -1.52 -40.89 29.77
C PHE A 883 -2.04 -40.17 28.53
N MET A 884 -1.21 -39.34 27.89
CA MET A 884 -1.55 -38.58 26.68
C MET A 884 -1.92 -39.49 25.50
N ILE A 885 -1.16 -40.57 25.28
CA ILE A 885 -1.46 -41.57 24.25
C ILE A 885 -2.84 -42.17 24.51
N LEU A 886 -3.08 -42.69 25.71
CA LEU A 886 -4.37 -43.30 26.05
C LEU A 886 -5.52 -42.29 26.03
N GLN A 887 -5.28 -41.02 26.33
CA GLN A 887 -6.31 -39.99 26.26
C GLN A 887 -6.71 -39.66 24.81
N ALA A 888 -5.75 -39.66 23.89
CA ALA A 888 -5.94 -39.24 22.50
C ALA A 888 -6.38 -40.37 21.55
N VAL A 889 -5.98 -41.62 21.85
CA VAL A 889 -6.11 -42.76 20.93
C VAL A 889 -7.56 -43.24 20.78
N GLN A 890 -7.92 -43.71 19.59
CA GLN A 890 -9.16 -44.45 19.39
C GLN A 890 -9.01 -45.89 19.89
N SER A 891 -10.04 -46.42 20.55
CA SER A 891 -10.02 -47.78 21.11
C SER A 891 -9.60 -48.84 20.08
N GLU A 892 -9.99 -48.68 18.81
CA GLU A 892 -9.73 -49.61 17.72
C GLU A 892 -8.23 -49.80 17.44
N SER A 893 -7.45 -48.73 17.55
CA SER A 893 -6.01 -48.66 17.24
C SER A 893 -5.13 -49.33 18.29
N ILE A 894 -5.65 -49.53 19.51
CA ILE A 894 -4.92 -50.17 20.59
C ILE A 894 -4.75 -51.66 20.28
N SER A 895 -3.50 -52.11 20.32
CA SER A 895 -3.07 -53.50 20.10
C SER A 895 -2.22 -54.00 21.29
N GLU A 896 -1.79 -55.27 21.26
CA GLU A 896 -0.87 -55.87 22.25
C GLU A 896 -1.36 -55.84 23.71
N GLU A 897 -2.51 -56.45 23.98
CA GLU A 897 -3.12 -56.48 25.32
C GLU A 897 -2.18 -57.00 26.43
N ASP A 898 -1.35 -58.01 26.13
CA ASP A 898 -0.37 -58.56 27.08
C ASP A 898 0.64 -57.52 27.59
N LYS A 899 1.04 -56.57 26.73
CA LYS A 899 2.00 -55.51 27.05
C LYS A 899 1.41 -54.50 28.02
N TRP A 900 0.16 -54.12 27.79
CA TRP A 900 -0.59 -53.25 28.68
C TRP A 900 -0.86 -53.89 30.04
N VAL A 901 -1.04 -55.21 30.10
CA VAL A 901 -1.09 -55.94 31.38
C VAL A 901 0.25 -55.80 32.12
N GLY A 902 1.38 -55.98 31.43
CA GLY A 902 2.73 -55.77 32.00
C GLY A 902 2.91 -54.37 32.58
N ILE A 903 2.52 -53.33 31.82
CA ILE A 903 2.54 -51.93 32.25
C ILE A 903 1.67 -51.74 33.51
N VAL A 904 0.43 -52.23 33.52
CA VAL A 904 -0.48 -52.12 34.67
C VAL A 904 0.10 -52.76 35.92
N VAL A 905 0.66 -53.97 35.81
CA VAL A 905 1.29 -54.67 36.95
C VAL A 905 2.44 -53.83 37.51
N LYS A 906 3.29 -53.26 36.65
CA LYS A 906 4.39 -52.40 37.10
C LYS A 906 3.94 -51.08 37.71
N LEU A 907 2.91 -50.46 37.16
CA LEU A 907 2.33 -49.26 37.72
C LEU A 907 1.66 -49.54 39.07
N LEU A 908 1.04 -50.71 39.26
CA LEU A 908 0.50 -51.14 40.56
C LEU A 908 1.63 -51.40 41.58
N ASP A 909 2.70 -52.08 41.17
CA ASP A 909 3.89 -52.34 41.99
C ASP A 909 4.55 -51.03 42.47
N PHE A 910 4.45 -49.94 41.71
CA PHE A 910 4.92 -48.62 42.10
C PHE A 910 3.89 -47.85 42.94
N LEU A 911 2.64 -47.77 42.48
CA LEU A 911 1.58 -46.99 43.12
C LEU A 911 1.33 -47.42 44.57
N ILE A 912 1.23 -48.73 44.81
CA ILE A 912 0.85 -49.26 46.12
C ILE A 912 1.87 -48.90 47.21
N PRO A 913 3.17 -49.19 47.05
CA PRO A 913 4.18 -48.79 48.04
C PRO A 913 4.31 -47.27 48.16
N SER A 914 4.32 -46.52 47.06
CA SER A 914 4.54 -45.06 47.07
C SER A 914 3.46 -44.33 47.87
N VAL A 915 2.18 -44.63 47.63
CA VAL A 915 1.08 -44.01 48.38
C VAL A 915 1.12 -44.39 49.87
N THR A 916 1.56 -45.62 50.20
CA THR A 916 1.67 -46.03 51.61
C THR A 916 2.86 -45.41 52.35
N ALA A 917 3.93 -45.06 51.65
CA ALA A 917 5.15 -44.49 52.23
C ALA A 917 5.10 -42.96 52.31
N ASP A 918 4.77 -42.32 51.18
CA ASP A 918 4.96 -40.88 50.97
C ASP A 918 3.64 -40.11 50.76
N GLY A 919 2.50 -40.82 50.74
CA GLY A 919 1.20 -40.23 50.44
C GLY A 919 0.94 -40.06 48.94
N TRP A 920 -0.09 -39.30 48.58
CA TRP A 920 -0.43 -39.08 47.18
C TRP A 920 0.45 -37.98 46.57
N SER A 921 1.21 -38.33 45.55
CA SER A 921 2.04 -37.41 44.77
C SER A 921 1.54 -37.24 43.34
N MET A 922 2.07 -36.27 42.59
CA MET A 922 1.72 -36.06 41.18
C MET A 922 1.98 -37.30 40.32
N GLU A 923 3.08 -38.01 40.57
CA GLU A 923 3.42 -39.29 39.94
C GLU A 923 2.27 -40.30 40.12
N THR A 924 1.80 -40.45 41.36
CA THR A 924 0.73 -41.41 41.69
C THR A 924 -0.62 -41.01 41.09
N LEU A 925 -0.90 -39.71 40.96
CA LEU A 925 -2.13 -39.20 40.36
C LEU A 925 -2.18 -39.42 38.85
N ILE A 926 -1.05 -39.24 38.14
CA ILE A 926 -0.96 -39.58 36.71
C ILE A 926 -1.23 -41.07 36.50
N ILE A 927 -0.71 -41.95 37.37
CA ILE A 927 -0.99 -43.40 37.29
C ILE A 927 -2.48 -43.69 37.45
N ILE A 928 -3.17 -43.01 38.37
CA ILE A 928 -4.63 -43.10 38.49
C ILE A 928 -5.34 -42.63 37.21
N GLY A 929 -4.81 -41.58 36.56
CA GLY A 929 -5.25 -41.14 35.24
C GLY A 929 -5.09 -42.22 34.17
N ILE A 930 -3.91 -42.86 34.10
CA ILE A 930 -3.62 -43.97 33.18
C ILE A 930 -4.61 -45.11 33.40
N PHE A 931 -4.80 -45.54 34.64
CA PHE A 931 -5.76 -46.60 34.99
C PHE A 931 -7.19 -46.22 34.57
N SER A 932 -7.58 -44.96 34.74
CA SER A 932 -8.89 -44.46 34.32
C SER A 932 -9.08 -44.58 32.80
N MET A 933 -8.07 -44.24 32.00
CA MET A 933 -8.14 -44.37 30.54
C MET A 933 -8.11 -45.83 30.07
N ILE A 934 -7.33 -46.70 30.71
CA ILE A 934 -7.38 -48.16 30.44
C ILE A 934 -8.78 -48.71 30.69
N LEU A 935 -9.40 -48.33 31.81
CA LEU A 935 -10.77 -48.71 32.12
C LEU A 935 -11.78 -48.13 31.11
N HIS A 936 -11.56 -46.91 30.62
CA HIS A 936 -12.38 -46.31 29.58
C HIS A 936 -12.38 -47.13 28.28
N HIS A 937 -11.21 -47.45 27.73
CA HIS A 937 -11.12 -48.22 26.47
C HIS A 937 -11.68 -49.64 26.59
N SER A 938 -11.62 -50.22 27.79
CA SER A 938 -12.13 -51.55 28.07
C SER A 938 -13.64 -51.71 27.88
N ILE A 939 -14.39 -50.60 27.88
CA ILE A 939 -15.83 -50.60 27.55
C ILE A 939 -16.06 -50.99 26.08
N ASN A 940 -15.11 -50.67 25.20
CA ASN A 940 -15.13 -50.97 23.76
C ASN A 940 -14.43 -52.30 23.42
N GLN A 941 -14.33 -53.23 24.38
CA GLN A 941 -13.67 -54.55 24.23
C GLN A 941 -12.17 -54.50 23.93
N LYS A 942 -11.46 -53.48 24.42
CA LYS A 942 -10.00 -53.30 24.23
C LYS A 942 -9.31 -53.11 25.58
N LEU A 943 -8.15 -53.73 25.84
CA LEU A 943 -7.52 -53.70 27.18
C LEU A 943 -8.36 -54.36 28.29
N VAL A 944 -9.08 -55.44 27.96
CA VAL A 944 -9.96 -56.15 28.89
C VAL A 944 -9.17 -56.82 30.01
N GLU A 945 -8.10 -57.56 29.72
CA GLU A 945 -7.27 -58.23 30.74
C GLU A 945 -6.47 -57.23 31.59
N ALA A 946 -6.00 -56.13 30.98
CA ALA A 946 -5.39 -55.02 31.71
C ALA A 946 -6.42 -54.37 32.67
N SER A 947 -7.66 -54.16 32.22
CA SER A 947 -8.74 -53.65 33.05
C SER A 947 -9.07 -54.57 34.23
N LYS A 948 -9.09 -55.90 34.00
CA LYS A 948 -9.33 -56.89 35.07
C LYS A 948 -8.25 -56.85 36.14
N SER A 949 -6.99 -56.65 35.75
CA SER A 949 -5.86 -56.50 36.66
C SER A 949 -6.01 -55.28 37.57
N ILE A 950 -6.55 -54.17 37.04
CA ILE A 950 -6.89 -52.98 37.84
C ILE A 950 -8.08 -53.26 38.76
N LEU A 951 -9.20 -53.72 38.20
CA LEU A 951 -10.49 -53.87 38.89
C LEU A 951 -10.46 -54.86 40.06
N LEU A 952 -9.68 -55.93 39.93
CA LEU A 952 -9.59 -57.03 40.91
C LEU A 952 -8.40 -56.89 41.88
N SER A 953 -7.66 -55.78 41.81
CA SER A 953 -6.52 -55.52 42.69
C SER A 953 -6.99 -55.19 44.12
N ALA A 954 -6.98 -56.19 45.00
CA ALA A 954 -7.30 -56.05 46.42
C ALA A 954 -6.56 -54.90 47.14
N PRO A 955 -5.22 -54.71 46.97
CA PRO A 955 -4.52 -53.60 47.61
C PRO A 955 -4.95 -52.23 47.07
N LEU A 956 -5.25 -52.10 45.77
CA LEU A 956 -5.78 -50.86 45.20
C LEU A 956 -7.18 -50.56 45.76
N VAL A 957 -8.06 -51.56 45.85
CA VAL A 957 -9.39 -51.42 46.46
C VAL A 957 -9.28 -50.89 47.89
N GLN A 958 -8.37 -51.46 48.70
CA GLN A 958 -8.16 -51.03 50.08
C GLN A 958 -7.65 -49.57 50.15
N MET A 959 -6.69 -49.21 49.30
CA MET A 959 -6.15 -47.86 49.22
C MET A 959 -7.23 -46.83 48.89
N LEU A 960 -7.99 -47.05 47.81
CA LEU A 960 -9.06 -46.14 47.38
C LEU A 960 -10.15 -46.02 48.46
N SER A 961 -10.52 -47.13 49.08
CA SER A 961 -11.50 -47.14 50.19
C SER A 961 -11.01 -46.32 51.39
N ASN A 962 -9.73 -46.38 51.72
CA ASN A 962 -9.15 -45.58 52.80
C ASN A 962 -9.22 -44.08 52.47
N THR A 963 -8.84 -43.68 51.25
CA THR A 963 -8.89 -42.28 50.80
C THR A 963 -10.31 -41.71 50.80
N ILE A 964 -11.30 -42.49 50.34
CA ILE A 964 -12.73 -42.09 50.37
C ILE A 964 -13.23 -41.96 51.80
N THR A 965 -12.87 -42.91 52.67
CA THR A 965 -13.28 -42.90 54.08
C THR A 965 -12.70 -41.69 54.80
N GLU A 966 -11.42 -41.39 54.58
CA GLU A 966 -10.75 -40.20 55.11
C GLU A 966 -11.43 -38.90 54.66
N ALA A 967 -11.72 -38.77 53.36
CA ALA A 967 -12.45 -37.62 52.83
C ALA A 967 -13.86 -37.49 53.43
N CYS A 968 -14.59 -38.60 53.57
CA CYS A 968 -15.92 -38.62 54.15
C CYS A 968 -15.92 -38.27 55.65
N CYS A 969 -14.87 -38.63 56.39
CA CYS A 969 -14.72 -38.33 57.82
C CYS A 969 -14.58 -36.82 58.10
N LYS A 970 -14.19 -36.01 57.10
CA LYS A 970 -14.08 -34.54 57.24
C LYS A 970 -15.42 -33.82 57.37
N GLY A 971 -16.52 -34.44 56.96
CA GLY A 971 -17.85 -33.85 57.04
C GLY A 971 -17.92 -32.46 56.37
N PRO A 972 -18.49 -31.42 57.01
CA PRO A 972 -18.61 -30.08 56.42
C PRO A 972 -17.30 -29.42 56.00
N ALA A 973 -16.17 -29.77 56.64
CA ALA A 973 -14.85 -29.22 56.29
C ALA A 973 -14.36 -29.67 54.90
N LEU A 974 -15.01 -30.66 54.29
CA LEU A 974 -14.73 -31.08 52.91
C LEU A 974 -15.03 -29.99 51.88
N LEU A 975 -15.88 -29.01 52.21
CA LEU A 975 -16.21 -27.91 51.31
C LEU A 975 -14.98 -27.05 50.96
N ASP A 976 -14.05 -26.91 51.92
CA ASP A 976 -12.82 -26.12 51.78
C ASP A 976 -11.72 -26.87 51.01
N HIS A 977 -11.96 -28.13 50.65
CA HIS A 977 -11.05 -28.95 49.85
C HIS A 977 -11.52 -28.99 48.38
N ASP A 978 -10.99 -28.05 47.59
CA ASP A 978 -11.24 -27.93 46.15
C ASP A 978 -10.06 -28.47 45.31
N GLN A 979 -10.12 -28.28 44.00
CA GLN A 979 -9.10 -28.76 43.05
C GLN A 979 -7.70 -28.21 43.34
N ALA A 980 -7.57 -27.06 44.01
CA ALA A 980 -6.27 -26.48 44.35
C ALA A 980 -5.67 -27.05 45.65
N THR A 981 -6.45 -27.85 46.39
CA THR A 981 -5.96 -28.55 47.59
C THR A 981 -5.57 -29.97 47.23
N GLU A 982 -4.45 -30.44 47.79
CA GLU A 982 -3.93 -31.81 47.61
C GLU A 982 -5.03 -32.86 47.82
N ILE A 983 -5.83 -32.71 48.89
CA ILE A 983 -6.88 -33.66 49.25
C ILE A 983 -8.06 -33.60 48.27
N GLY A 984 -8.38 -32.42 47.73
CA GLY A 984 -9.44 -32.28 46.73
C GLY A 984 -9.02 -32.83 45.36
N GLU A 985 -7.79 -32.57 44.92
CA GLU A 985 -7.22 -33.11 43.68
C GLU A 985 -7.18 -34.65 43.70
N VAL A 986 -6.63 -35.23 44.78
CA VAL A 986 -6.60 -36.67 45.01
C VAL A 986 -8.00 -37.28 44.95
N LEU A 987 -8.95 -36.68 45.67
CA LEU A 987 -10.32 -37.18 45.72
C LEU A 987 -11.00 -37.12 44.36
N ILE A 988 -10.77 -36.08 43.56
CA ILE A 988 -11.32 -35.96 42.20
C ILE A 988 -10.77 -37.08 41.31
N SER A 989 -9.46 -37.32 41.33
CA SER A 989 -8.81 -38.39 40.56
C SER A 989 -9.30 -39.78 40.95
N VAL A 990 -9.43 -40.05 42.25
CA VAL A 990 -10.00 -41.31 42.77
C VAL A 990 -11.46 -41.49 42.35
N LEU A 991 -12.29 -40.44 42.40
CA LEU A 991 -13.68 -40.51 41.96
C LEU A 991 -13.83 -40.67 40.45
N ALA A 992 -12.90 -40.12 39.66
CA ALA A 992 -12.86 -40.35 38.21
C ALA A 992 -12.49 -41.80 37.90
N LEU A 993 -11.51 -42.37 38.59
CA LEU A 993 -11.16 -43.78 38.47
C LEU A 993 -12.35 -44.69 38.81
N LEU A 994 -13.05 -44.41 39.91
CA LEU A 994 -14.25 -45.15 40.31
C LEU A 994 -15.35 -45.12 39.23
N PHE A 995 -15.53 -43.98 38.58
CA PHE A 995 -16.53 -43.83 37.52
C PHE A 995 -16.23 -44.74 36.33
N PHE A 996 -14.99 -44.74 35.84
CA PHE A 996 -14.57 -45.62 34.76
C PHE A 996 -14.50 -47.08 35.21
N ALA A 997 -14.10 -47.35 36.45
CA ALA A 997 -14.06 -48.69 37.02
C ALA A 997 -15.45 -49.33 37.03
N PHE A 998 -16.46 -48.57 37.44
CA PHE A 998 -17.84 -49.05 37.46
C PHE A 998 -18.37 -49.40 36.06
N ARG A 999 -18.13 -48.52 35.08
CA ARG A 999 -18.52 -48.78 33.68
C ARG A 999 -17.79 -49.98 33.07
N SER A 1000 -16.48 -50.06 33.29
CA SER A 1000 -15.63 -51.16 32.82
C SER A 1000 -16.02 -52.49 33.47
N GLY A 1001 -16.22 -52.51 34.79
CA GLY A 1001 -16.58 -53.73 35.52
C GLY A 1001 -17.93 -54.29 35.08
N TYR A 1002 -18.91 -53.44 34.79
CA TYR A 1002 -20.19 -53.92 34.23
C TYR A 1002 -20.03 -54.50 32.83
N ALA A 1003 -19.19 -53.91 31.97
CA ALA A 1003 -18.94 -54.40 30.62
C ALA A 1003 -18.13 -55.71 30.60
N ASN A 1004 -17.11 -55.82 31.44
CA ASN A 1004 -16.08 -56.86 31.35
C ASN A 1004 -16.20 -57.97 32.42
N LEU A 1005 -16.92 -57.72 33.51
CA LEU A 1005 -17.15 -58.67 34.60
C LEU A 1005 -18.67 -58.87 34.86
N PRO A 1006 -19.46 -59.28 33.85
CA PRO A 1006 -20.91 -59.44 33.99
C PRO A 1006 -21.24 -60.50 35.06
N GLY A 1007 -22.07 -60.13 36.03
CA GLY A 1007 -22.51 -61.01 37.12
C GLY A 1007 -21.64 -60.98 38.38
N ILE A 1008 -20.47 -60.32 38.35
CA ILE A 1008 -19.65 -60.07 39.56
C ILE A 1008 -20.04 -58.73 40.20
N VAL A 1009 -20.36 -57.72 39.39
CA VAL A 1009 -20.83 -56.41 39.86
C VAL A 1009 -22.34 -56.48 40.12
N ASP A 1010 -22.73 -56.69 41.38
CA ASP A 1010 -24.13 -56.53 41.81
C ASP A 1010 -24.32 -55.14 42.42
N CYS A 1011 -25.00 -54.26 41.68
CA CYS A 1011 -25.27 -52.89 42.08
C CYS A 1011 -26.07 -52.79 43.39
N ARG A 1012 -26.78 -53.85 43.79
CA ARG A 1012 -27.60 -53.89 45.01
C ARG A 1012 -26.73 -53.85 46.28
N HIS A 1013 -25.54 -54.42 46.23
CA HIS A 1013 -24.59 -54.38 47.35
C HIS A 1013 -24.05 -52.98 47.64
N LEU A 1014 -24.15 -52.05 46.70
CA LEU A 1014 -23.74 -50.65 46.89
C LEU A 1014 -24.77 -49.82 47.67
N LEU A 1015 -25.97 -50.38 47.89
CA LEU A 1015 -27.11 -49.74 48.57
C LEU A 1015 -27.44 -50.33 49.95
N ASP A 1016 -26.90 -51.50 50.31
CA ASP A 1016 -27.26 -52.22 51.54
C ASP A 1016 -26.42 -51.73 52.75
N GLU A 1017 -27.07 -51.45 53.88
CA GLU A 1017 -26.42 -51.05 55.15
C GLU A 1017 -26.17 -52.23 56.10
N SER A 1018 -26.74 -53.41 55.84
CA SER A 1018 -26.60 -54.53 56.77
C SER A 1018 -25.18 -55.12 56.74
N GLU A 1019 -24.47 -55.07 57.88
CA GLU A 1019 -23.35 -55.96 58.17
C GLU A 1019 -23.86 -57.41 58.24
N CYS A 1020 -24.19 -58.01 57.10
CA CYS A 1020 -24.70 -59.37 57.05
C CYS A 1020 -23.89 -60.22 56.07
N ASN A 1021 -22.82 -60.82 56.61
CA ASN A 1021 -22.40 -62.24 56.47
C ASN A 1021 -22.53 -62.98 55.12
N LEU A 1022 -22.70 -62.30 54.00
CA LEU A 1022 -22.52 -62.85 52.66
C LEU A 1022 -21.17 -62.36 52.15
N LYS A 1023 -20.19 -63.27 52.14
CA LYS A 1023 -18.88 -63.03 51.54
C LYS A 1023 -19.10 -62.52 50.11
N GLN A 1024 -18.69 -61.28 49.83
CA GLN A 1024 -18.44 -60.87 48.45
C GLN A 1024 -17.51 -61.93 47.82
N PRO A 1025 -17.82 -62.43 46.62
CA PRO A 1025 -17.02 -63.51 46.02
C PRO A 1025 -15.59 -63.06 45.72
N LEU A 1026 -15.37 -61.77 45.39
CA LEU A 1026 -14.07 -61.14 45.08
C LEU A 1026 -14.07 -59.64 45.46
N PRO A 1027 -12.94 -59.05 45.90
CA PRO A 1027 -12.81 -57.60 46.10
C PRO A 1027 -12.81 -56.88 44.73
N TYR A 1028 -13.59 -55.81 44.62
CA TYR A 1028 -13.75 -55.04 43.38
C TYR A 1028 -13.82 -53.53 43.67
N ILE A 1029 -13.18 -52.73 42.80
CA ILE A 1029 -13.14 -51.26 42.92
C ILE A 1029 -14.56 -50.69 42.82
N SER A 1030 -15.09 -50.22 43.94
CA SER A 1030 -16.43 -49.67 44.03
C SER A 1030 -16.55 -48.64 45.16
N ILE A 1031 -17.63 -47.86 45.12
CA ILE A 1031 -17.96 -46.88 46.15
C ILE A 1031 -19.40 -47.05 46.61
N LYS A 1032 -19.62 -46.99 47.93
CA LYS A 1032 -20.96 -47.11 48.50
C LYS A 1032 -21.78 -45.84 48.21
N CYS A 1033 -23.08 -46.01 47.95
CA CYS A 1033 -23.99 -44.90 47.69
C CYS A 1033 -24.03 -43.89 48.86
N ARG A 1034 -23.91 -44.37 50.10
CA ARG A 1034 -23.82 -43.52 51.30
C ARG A 1034 -22.64 -42.56 51.25
N ASP A 1035 -21.47 -43.04 50.85
CA ASP A 1035 -20.26 -42.21 50.82
C ASP A 1035 -20.32 -41.23 49.65
N LEU A 1036 -20.83 -41.64 48.48
CA LEU A 1036 -21.17 -40.71 47.41
C LEU A 1036 -22.12 -39.60 47.87
N CYS A 1037 -23.17 -39.93 48.62
CA CYS A 1037 -24.10 -38.95 49.15
C CYS A 1037 -23.44 -37.96 50.12
N LYS A 1038 -22.52 -38.42 50.98
CA LYS A 1038 -21.73 -37.53 51.85
C LYS A 1038 -20.84 -36.59 51.03
N LEU A 1039 -20.15 -37.11 50.02
CA LEU A 1039 -19.28 -36.33 49.13
C LEU A 1039 -20.07 -35.31 48.32
N ILE A 1040 -21.25 -35.69 47.83
CA ILE A 1040 -22.18 -34.80 47.12
C ILE A 1040 -22.77 -33.73 48.06
N HIS A 1041 -23.02 -34.05 49.33
CA HIS A 1041 -23.58 -33.08 50.28
C HIS A 1041 -22.52 -32.08 50.76
N PHE A 1042 -21.34 -32.56 51.18
CA PHE A 1042 -20.31 -31.73 51.82
C PHE A 1042 -19.17 -31.27 50.90
N GLY A 1043 -19.01 -31.87 49.72
CA GLY A 1043 -17.87 -31.58 48.84
C GLY A 1043 -17.89 -30.20 48.17
N SER A 1044 -16.72 -29.80 47.67
CA SER A 1044 -16.55 -28.66 46.77
C SER A 1044 -17.21 -28.91 45.40
N SER A 1045 -17.35 -27.88 44.56
CA SER A 1045 -18.12 -27.97 43.29
C SER A 1045 -17.67 -29.10 42.38
N ARG A 1046 -16.35 -29.29 42.19
CA ARG A 1046 -15.80 -30.35 41.34
C ARG A 1046 -15.99 -31.74 41.94
N VAL A 1047 -15.81 -31.90 43.25
CA VAL A 1047 -16.08 -33.16 43.96
C VAL A 1047 -17.54 -33.55 43.84
N LYS A 1048 -18.47 -32.59 44.02
CA LYS A 1048 -19.91 -32.79 43.81
C LYS A 1048 -20.23 -33.25 42.40
N LEU A 1049 -19.59 -32.65 41.39
CA LEU A 1049 -19.79 -33.00 40.00
C LEU A 1049 -19.40 -34.46 39.72
N VAL A 1050 -18.16 -34.86 40.02
CA VAL A 1050 -17.69 -36.22 39.74
C VAL A 1050 -18.42 -37.27 40.59
N ALA A 1051 -18.70 -36.98 41.86
CA ALA A 1051 -19.48 -37.87 42.72
C ALA A 1051 -20.93 -38.03 42.21
N SER A 1052 -21.56 -36.96 41.70
CA SER A 1052 -22.90 -37.04 41.11
C SER A 1052 -22.96 -37.87 39.83
N TYR A 1053 -21.89 -37.87 39.01
CA TYR A 1053 -21.79 -38.76 37.85
C TYR A 1053 -21.69 -40.23 38.25
N ASN A 1054 -20.90 -40.54 39.29
CA ASN A 1054 -20.82 -41.88 39.86
C ASN A 1054 -22.21 -42.35 40.37
N LEU A 1055 -22.92 -41.48 41.10
CA LEU A 1055 -24.25 -41.79 41.61
C LEU A 1055 -25.27 -42.02 40.48
N LEU A 1056 -25.24 -41.16 39.45
CA LEU A 1056 -26.12 -41.30 38.29
C LEU A 1056 -25.87 -42.61 37.55
N GLU A 1057 -24.60 -42.98 37.33
CA GLU A 1057 -24.27 -44.23 36.64
C GLU A 1057 -24.76 -45.45 37.46
N ILE A 1058 -24.58 -45.46 38.79
CA ILE A 1058 -25.12 -46.51 39.67
C ILE A 1058 -26.63 -46.64 39.51
N PHE A 1059 -27.38 -45.54 39.55
CA PHE A 1059 -28.84 -45.58 39.41
C PHE A 1059 -29.32 -45.92 38.01
N ASN A 1060 -28.59 -45.51 36.97
CA ASN A 1060 -28.92 -45.88 35.60
C ASN A 1060 -28.85 -47.40 35.42
N ARG A 1061 -27.79 -48.03 35.95
CA ARG A 1061 -27.63 -49.50 35.91
C ARG A 1061 -28.67 -50.21 36.77
N LEU A 1062 -28.89 -49.78 38.00
CA LEU A 1062 -29.94 -50.33 38.87
C LEU A 1062 -31.32 -50.25 38.23
N SER A 1063 -31.65 -49.11 37.62
CA SER A 1063 -32.93 -48.94 36.93
C SER A 1063 -33.05 -49.93 35.77
N SER A 1064 -31.99 -50.15 35.00
CA SER A 1064 -32.00 -51.12 33.89
C SER A 1064 -32.20 -52.57 34.38
N GLU A 1065 -31.56 -52.97 35.48
CA GLU A 1065 -31.73 -54.29 36.09
C GLU A 1065 -33.15 -54.51 36.65
N LEU A 1066 -33.72 -53.45 37.25
CA LEU A 1066 -35.08 -53.40 37.80
C LEU A 1066 -36.17 -53.60 36.74
N TYR A 1067 -35.95 -53.15 35.50
CA TYR A 1067 -36.88 -53.39 34.40
C TYR A 1067 -36.86 -54.84 33.90
N VAL A 1068 -35.72 -55.53 34.02
CA VAL A 1068 -35.52 -56.90 33.51
C VAL A 1068 -35.88 -57.97 34.54
N THR A 1069 -35.67 -57.71 35.84
CA THR A 1069 -35.98 -58.67 36.92
C THR A 1069 -37.35 -58.44 37.55
N LYS A 1070 -38.07 -59.52 37.92
CA LYS A 1070 -39.40 -59.41 38.57
C LYS A 1070 -39.31 -58.55 39.85
N PRO A 1071 -40.24 -57.59 40.05
CA PRO A 1071 -40.14 -56.51 41.04
C PRO A 1071 -40.28 -56.93 42.51
N ASP A 1072 -40.67 -58.17 42.80
CA ASP A 1072 -41.05 -58.61 44.17
C ASP A 1072 -39.86 -58.95 45.10
N LYS A 1073 -38.61 -58.67 44.71
CA LYS A 1073 -37.41 -59.13 45.44
C LYS A 1073 -36.47 -58.05 45.98
N ILE A 1074 -36.84 -56.77 45.96
CA ILE A 1074 -35.94 -55.69 46.38
C ILE A 1074 -36.43 -55.07 47.70
N ASN A 1075 -35.86 -55.56 48.80
CA ASN A 1075 -35.99 -54.95 50.13
C ASN A 1075 -34.92 -53.86 50.29
N LEU A 1076 -35.10 -52.73 49.60
CA LEU A 1076 -34.29 -51.53 49.89
C LEU A 1076 -34.73 -50.92 51.22
N GLU A 1077 -33.77 -50.55 52.07
CA GLU A 1077 -34.07 -49.90 53.34
C GLU A 1077 -34.70 -48.52 53.09
N LYS A 1078 -35.98 -48.39 53.48
CA LYS A 1078 -36.80 -47.22 53.17
C LYS A 1078 -36.23 -45.92 53.75
N ALA A 1079 -35.60 -45.98 54.92
CA ALA A 1079 -35.01 -44.82 55.60
C ALA A 1079 -33.79 -44.26 54.84
N PHE A 1080 -32.98 -45.15 54.26
CA PHE A 1080 -31.82 -44.78 53.46
C PHE A 1080 -32.23 -44.07 52.16
N LEU A 1081 -33.18 -44.64 51.40
CA LEU A 1081 -33.68 -44.02 50.16
C LEU A 1081 -34.28 -42.64 50.38
N LEU A 1082 -35.02 -42.43 51.48
CA LEU A 1082 -35.55 -41.11 51.83
C LEU A 1082 -34.43 -40.09 52.08
N SER A 1083 -33.35 -40.51 52.72
CA SER A 1083 -32.17 -39.66 52.96
C SER A 1083 -31.49 -39.24 51.65
N VAL A 1084 -31.34 -40.18 50.71
CA VAL A 1084 -30.80 -39.88 49.36
C VAL A 1084 -31.72 -38.90 48.61
N ILE A 1085 -33.03 -39.14 48.63
CA ILE A 1085 -34.02 -38.25 47.98
C ILE A 1085 -33.93 -36.81 48.52
N VAL A 1086 -33.76 -36.63 49.82
CA VAL A 1086 -33.61 -35.29 50.43
C VAL A 1086 -32.36 -34.58 49.91
N ILE A 1087 -31.23 -35.29 49.84
CA ILE A 1087 -29.97 -34.73 49.30
C ILE A 1087 -30.13 -34.33 47.83
N LEU A 1088 -30.71 -35.21 47.00
CA LEU A 1088 -30.93 -34.95 45.59
C LEU A 1088 -31.86 -33.76 45.35
N LYS A 1089 -32.96 -33.65 46.12
CA LYS A 1089 -33.88 -32.51 46.06
C LYS A 1089 -33.20 -31.17 46.33
N GLY A 1090 -32.35 -31.12 47.36
CA GLY A 1090 -31.62 -29.91 47.71
C GLY A 1090 -30.64 -29.46 46.62
N LEU A 1091 -30.12 -30.40 45.82
CA LEU A 1091 -29.11 -30.14 44.80
C LEU A 1091 -29.66 -29.91 43.39
N ILE A 1092 -30.98 -30.02 43.19
CA ILE A 1092 -31.63 -29.54 41.96
C ILE A 1092 -31.37 -28.04 41.76
N PHE A 1093 -31.25 -27.28 42.85
CA PHE A 1093 -30.96 -25.86 42.82
C PHE A 1093 -29.45 -25.54 42.91
N SER A 1094 -28.58 -26.53 42.66
CA SER A 1094 -27.12 -26.32 42.63
C SER A 1094 -26.73 -25.28 41.58
N SER A 1095 -25.74 -24.44 41.88
CA SER A 1095 -25.16 -23.48 40.93
C SER A 1095 -24.46 -24.17 39.75
N ASP A 1096 -24.01 -25.42 39.94
CA ASP A 1096 -23.43 -26.24 38.88
C ASP A 1096 -24.54 -27.03 38.16
N ILE A 1097 -24.76 -26.72 36.87
CA ILE A 1097 -25.79 -27.35 36.03
C ILE A 1097 -25.55 -28.85 35.88
N GLY A 1098 -24.29 -29.31 35.84
CA GLY A 1098 -23.97 -30.73 35.70
C GLY A 1098 -24.37 -31.52 36.95
N VAL A 1099 -24.07 -30.98 38.13
CA VAL A 1099 -24.52 -31.54 39.41
C VAL A 1099 -26.05 -31.59 39.46
N SER A 1100 -26.71 -30.48 39.13
CA SER A 1100 -28.17 -30.38 39.14
C SER A 1100 -28.82 -31.38 38.17
N MET A 1101 -28.31 -31.50 36.93
CA MET A 1101 -28.76 -32.47 35.94
C MET A 1101 -28.59 -33.91 36.44
N ASN A 1102 -27.39 -34.27 36.92
CA ASN A 1102 -27.13 -35.62 37.42
C ASN A 1102 -28.03 -35.98 38.60
N CYS A 1103 -28.23 -35.05 39.53
CA CYS A 1103 -29.14 -35.24 40.67
C CYS A 1103 -30.61 -35.33 40.24
N SER A 1104 -31.03 -34.54 39.26
CA SER A 1104 -32.40 -34.56 38.74
C SER A 1104 -32.73 -35.86 38.00
N LEU A 1105 -31.81 -36.37 37.18
CA LEU A 1105 -31.95 -37.64 36.47
C LEU A 1105 -31.95 -38.80 37.47
N SER A 1106 -31.04 -38.78 38.45
CA SER A 1106 -30.99 -39.73 39.57
C SER A 1106 -32.32 -39.76 40.34
N LEU A 1107 -32.86 -38.59 40.68
CA LEU A 1107 -34.13 -38.48 41.39
C LEU A 1107 -35.31 -38.96 40.53
N SER A 1108 -35.29 -38.66 39.24
CA SER A 1108 -36.31 -39.09 38.28
C SER A 1108 -36.36 -40.62 38.13
N MET A 1109 -35.19 -41.28 38.14
CA MET A 1109 -35.10 -42.75 38.16
C MET A 1109 -35.72 -43.33 39.43
N ILE A 1110 -35.40 -42.76 40.60
CA ILE A 1110 -35.96 -43.21 41.88
C ILE A 1110 -37.50 -43.06 41.93
N ILE A 1111 -38.03 -41.94 41.42
CA ILE A 1111 -39.49 -41.71 41.32
C ILE A 1111 -40.15 -42.79 40.42
N GLY A 1112 -39.45 -43.20 39.36
CA GLY A 1112 -39.92 -44.22 38.43
C GLY A 1112 -40.00 -45.64 39.00
N TRP A 1113 -39.34 -45.94 40.11
CA TRP A 1113 -39.31 -47.30 40.69
C TRP A 1113 -40.67 -47.69 41.31
N GLN A 1114 -41.15 -48.92 41.04
CA GLN A 1114 -42.48 -49.41 41.46
C GLN A 1114 -42.71 -49.38 42.99
N GLY A 1115 -41.66 -49.54 43.80
CA GLY A 1115 -41.74 -49.48 45.28
C GLY A 1115 -42.00 -48.07 45.85
N MET A 1116 -41.74 -47.02 45.08
CA MET A 1116 -42.09 -45.62 45.41
C MET A 1116 -43.44 -45.22 44.83
N GLN A 1117 -43.88 -45.83 43.72
CA GLN A 1117 -45.21 -45.58 43.13
C GLN A 1117 -46.38 -45.98 44.03
N THR A 1118 -46.16 -46.90 44.99
CA THR A 1118 -47.16 -47.29 46.00
C THR A 1118 -47.24 -46.34 47.19
N GLN A 1119 -46.40 -45.30 47.25
CA GLN A 1119 -46.31 -44.33 48.36
C GLN A 1119 -46.74 -42.91 47.95
N VAL A 1120 -47.80 -42.82 47.12
CA VAL A 1120 -48.42 -41.55 46.68
C VAL A 1120 -48.65 -40.60 47.85
N SER A 1121 -49.05 -41.11 49.04
CA SER A 1121 -49.33 -40.31 50.23
C SER A 1121 -48.13 -39.56 50.84
N ALA A 1122 -46.89 -40.04 50.62
CA ALA A 1122 -45.69 -39.36 51.12
C ALA A 1122 -45.27 -38.21 50.19
N ILE A 1123 -45.44 -38.39 48.87
CA ILE A 1123 -45.16 -37.37 47.84
C ILE A 1123 -46.26 -36.30 47.82
N GLU A 1124 -47.51 -36.66 48.12
CA GLU A 1124 -48.63 -35.73 48.30
C GLU A 1124 -48.40 -34.68 49.39
N ARG A 1125 -47.66 -35.03 50.45
CA ARG A 1125 -47.38 -34.15 51.59
C ARG A 1125 -46.01 -33.45 51.50
N ASP A 1126 -45.24 -33.71 50.45
CA ASP A 1126 -43.87 -33.23 50.34
C ASP A 1126 -43.82 -31.84 49.70
N SER A 1127 -43.58 -30.83 50.54
CA SER A 1127 -43.48 -29.43 50.12
C SER A 1127 -42.33 -29.16 49.15
N TRP A 1128 -41.29 -29.99 49.11
CA TRP A 1128 -40.13 -29.76 48.24
C TRP A 1128 -40.41 -30.08 46.78
N PHE A 1129 -41.11 -31.18 46.49
CA PHE A 1129 -41.51 -31.48 45.11
C PHE A 1129 -42.43 -30.40 44.55
N ARG A 1130 -43.37 -29.92 45.38
CA ARG A 1130 -44.24 -28.80 45.04
C ARG A 1130 -43.44 -27.52 44.77
N LEU A 1131 -42.48 -27.17 45.62
CA LEU A 1131 -41.60 -26.01 45.43
C LEU A 1131 -40.82 -26.09 44.11
N ILE A 1132 -40.25 -27.26 43.76
CA ILE A 1132 -39.53 -27.45 42.50
C ILE A 1132 -40.46 -27.23 41.30
N MET A 1133 -41.70 -27.71 41.37
CA MET A 1133 -42.69 -27.51 40.31
C MET A 1133 -43.19 -26.06 40.22
N GLU A 1134 -43.40 -25.38 41.35
CA GLU A 1134 -43.82 -23.97 41.40
C GLU A 1134 -42.72 -23.05 40.86
N GLU A 1135 -41.45 -23.26 41.23
CA GLU A 1135 -40.31 -22.52 40.68
C GLU A 1135 -40.13 -22.80 39.17
N LEU A 1136 -40.31 -24.06 38.73
CA LEU A 1136 -40.30 -24.41 37.31
C LEU A 1136 -41.40 -23.67 36.53
N ALA A 1137 -42.64 -23.73 37.02
CA ALA A 1137 -43.79 -23.05 36.44
C ALA A 1137 -43.56 -21.53 36.36
N MET A 1138 -43.06 -20.91 37.42
CA MET A 1138 -42.72 -19.48 37.45
C MET A 1138 -41.60 -19.12 36.47
N SER A 1139 -40.56 -19.94 36.36
CA SER A 1139 -39.44 -19.69 35.45
C SER A 1139 -39.81 -19.75 33.97
N LEU A 1140 -40.73 -20.63 33.60
CA LEU A 1140 -41.19 -20.81 32.23
C LEU A 1140 -42.34 -19.85 31.87
N ALA A 1141 -43.27 -19.59 32.79
CA ALA A 1141 -44.43 -18.73 32.56
C ALA A 1141 -44.14 -17.23 32.74
N PHE A 1142 -43.19 -16.87 33.61
CA PHE A 1142 -42.85 -15.48 33.92
C PHE A 1142 -41.33 -15.29 34.13
N PRO A 1143 -40.49 -15.40 33.08
CA PRO A 1143 -39.03 -15.42 33.20
C PRO A 1143 -38.41 -14.18 33.87
N ARG A 1144 -39.10 -13.03 33.83
CA ARG A 1144 -38.65 -11.76 34.44
C ARG A 1144 -38.85 -11.68 35.96
N LEU A 1145 -39.71 -12.53 36.52
CA LEU A 1145 -40.03 -12.59 37.95
C LEU A 1145 -39.35 -13.78 38.65
N ALA A 1146 -38.72 -14.66 37.88
CA ALA A 1146 -38.03 -15.84 38.41
C ALA A 1146 -36.74 -15.45 39.17
N SER A 1147 -36.38 -16.26 40.16
CA SER A 1147 -35.12 -16.08 40.89
C SER A 1147 -33.92 -16.15 39.93
N LYS A 1148 -32.90 -15.29 40.14
CA LYS A 1148 -31.66 -15.29 39.31
C LYS A 1148 -30.95 -16.67 39.28
N SER A 1149 -31.19 -17.50 40.30
CA SER A 1149 -30.71 -18.88 40.40
C SER A 1149 -31.40 -19.86 39.43
N PHE A 1150 -32.58 -19.54 38.90
CA PHE A 1150 -33.39 -20.49 38.11
C PHE A 1150 -33.51 -20.13 36.62
N THR A 1151 -33.22 -18.88 36.24
CA THR A 1151 -33.35 -18.38 34.85
C THR A 1151 -32.45 -19.10 33.83
N ALA A 1152 -31.42 -19.83 34.27
CA ALA A 1152 -30.56 -20.65 33.41
C ALA A 1152 -30.74 -22.18 33.59
N TYR A 1153 -31.63 -22.64 34.49
CA TYR A 1153 -31.64 -24.01 35.02
C TYR A 1153 -33.03 -24.68 35.05
N HIS A 1154 -33.90 -24.44 34.06
CA HIS A 1154 -35.21 -25.13 34.00
C HIS A 1154 -35.09 -26.61 33.57
N LYS A 1155 -34.02 -27.01 32.86
CA LYS A 1155 -33.83 -28.38 32.33
C LYS A 1155 -33.81 -29.48 33.41
N PRO A 1156 -33.06 -29.37 34.53
CA PRO A 1156 -33.06 -30.37 35.59
C PRO A 1156 -34.45 -30.56 36.22
N ALA A 1157 -35.15 -29.47 36.54
CA ALA A 1157 -36.47 -29.53 37.14
C ALA A 1157 -37.52 -30.16 36.20
N ILE A 1158 -37.38 -29.98 34.89
CA ILE A 1158 -38.22 -30.64 33.89
C ILE A 1158 -38.15 -32.17 33.99
N HIS A 1159 -36.96 -32.76 34.17
CA HIS A 1159 -36.84 -34.22 34.30
C HIS A 1159 -37.64 -34.75 35.50
N VAL A 1160 -37.60 -34.03 36.63
CA VAL A 1160 -38.39 -34.35 37.83
C VAL A 1160 -39.89 -34.18 37.56
N ALA A 1161 -40.30 -33.12 36.85
CA ALA A 1161 -41.69 -32.89 36.46
C ALA A 1161 -42.24 -34.00 35.57
N VAL A 1162 -41.48 -34.39 34.55
CA VAL A 1162 -41.77 -35.52 33.66
C VAL A 1162 -41.91 -36.82 34.46
N ALA A 1163 -41.01 -37.09 35.40
CA ALA A 1163 -41.08 -38.29 36.23
C ALA A 1163 -42.33 -38.32 37.13
N LEU A 1164 -42.73 -37.17 37.71
CA LEU A 1164 -43.95 -37.06 38.51
C LEU A 1164 -45.24 -37.21 37.68
N LEU A 1165 -45.26 -36.66 36.46
CA LEU A 1165 -46.38 -36.80 35.53
C LEU A 1165 -46.56 -38.24 35.04
N ARG A 1166 -45.47 -39.01 34.94
CA ARG A 1166 -45.48 -40.44 34.56
C ARG A 1166 -45.89 -41.40 35.67
N MET A 1167 -46.09 -40.91 36.89
CA MET A 1167 -46.53 -41.76 37.99
C MET A 1167 -47.93 -42.33 37.70
N LYS A 1168 -48.20 -43.58 38.15
CA LYS A 1168 -49.52 -44.22 38.03
C LYS A 1168 -50.67 -43.37 38.58
N GLN A 1169 -50.38 -42.57 39.61
CA GLN A 1169 -51.29 -41.57 40.15
C GLN A 1169 -50.50 -40.27 40.34
N THR A 1170 -50.77 -39.28 39.48
CA THR A 1170 -50.13 -37.97 39.56
C THR A 1170 -50.59 -37.23 40.82
N PRO A 1171 -49.68 -36.61 41.60
CA PRO A 1171 -50.06 -35.84 42.78
C PRO A 1171 -51.12 -34.77 42.47
N PRO A 1172 -52.24 -34.69 43.23
CA PRO A 1172 -53.37 -33.82 42.92
C PRO A 1172 -53.03 -32.33 42.99
N TRP A 1173 -51.98 -31.92 43.73
CA TRP A 1173 -51.54 -30.52 43.75
C TRP A 1173 -50.89 -30.06 42.44
N ILE A 1174 -50.45 -30.97 41.55
CA ILE A 1174 -49.85 -30.61 40.25
C ILE A 1174 -50.85 -29.83 39.39
N THR A 1175 -52.14 -30.16 39.45
CA THR A 1175 -53.21 -29.43 38.73
C THR A 1175 -53.34 -27.97 39.18
N SER A 1176 -52.90 -27.65 40.40
CA SER A 1176 -52.91 -26.28 40.92
C SER A 1176 -51.65 -25.48 40.55
N VAL A 1177 -50.57 -26.17 40.15
CA VAL A 1177 -49.31 -25.53 39.72
C VAL A 1177 -49.31 -25.30 38.21
N PHE A 1178 -49.70 -26.29 37.42
CA PHE A 1178 -49.86 -26.18 35.98
C PHE A 1178 -51.32 -25.97 35.61
N ASP A 1179 -51.90 -24.87 36.07
CA ASP A 1179 -53.24 -24.46 35.66
C ASP A 1179 -53.26 -23.92 34.22
N GLU A 1180 -54.45 -23.67 33.69
CA GLU A 1180 -54.62 -23.18 32.31
C GLU A 1180 -53.87 -21.88 32.04
N SER A 1181 -53.84 -20.96 33.01
CA SER A 1181 -53.18 -19.67 32.87
C SER A 1181 -51.65 -19.81 32.85
N CYS A 1182 -51.12 -20.69 33.70
CA CYS A 1182 -49.71 -21.03 33.76
C CYS A 1182 -49.24 -21.66 32.45
N ILE A 1183 -49.90 -22.72 31.99
CA ILE A 1183 -49.54 -23.42 30.74
C ILE A 1183 -49.59 -22.47 29.55
N GLN A 1184 -50.60 -21.60 29.49
CA GLN A 1184 -50.70 -20.60 28.42
C GLN A 1184 -49.57 -19.55 28.48
N GLY A 1185 -49.19 -19.13 29.70
CA GLY A 1185 -48.03 -18.26 29.92
C GLY A 1185 -46.70 -18.91 29.49
N ILE A 1186 -46.52 -20.21 29.79
CA ILE A 1186 -45.35 -20.99 29.36
C ILE A 1186 -45.28 -21.01 27.82
N ILE A 1187 -46.37 -21.39 27.14
CA ILE A 1187 -46.40 -21.49 25.67
C ILE A 1187 -46.14 -20.12 25.01
N HIS A 1188 -46.60 -19.03 25.61
CA HIS A 1188 -46.39 -17.68 25.08
C HIS A 1188 -44.93 -17.22 25.13
N ASN A 1189 -44.14 -17.71 26.09
CA ASN A 1189 -42.73 -17.34 26.24
C ASN A 1189 -41.75 -18.25 25.50
N ILE A 1190 -42.24 -19.30 24.85
CA ILE A 1190 -41.41 -20.23 24.08
C ILE A 1190 -41.29 -19.75 22.63
N SER A 1191 -40.06 -19.75 22.14
CA SER A 1191 -39.65 -19.42 20.78
C SER A 1191 -38.80 -20.55 20.20
N VAL A 1192 -38.58 -20.53 18.88
CA VAL A 1192 -37.69 -21.48 18.21
C VAL A 1192 -36.27 -21.48 18.82
N SER A 1193 -35.79 -20.32 19.26
CA SER A 1193 -34.44 -20.15 19.83
C SER A 1193 -34.25 -20.67 21.25
N ASN A 1194 -35.33 -20.91 22.02
CA ASN A 1194 -35.26 -21.37 23.41
C ASN A 1194 -35.87 -22.77 23.62
N LEU A 1195 -36.23 -23.46 22.53
CA LEU A 1195 -36.79 -24.79 22.57
C LEU A 1195 -35.69 -25.87 22.76
N SER A 1196 -35.84 -26.71 23.79
CA SER A 1196 -34.92 -27.83 24.07
C SER A 1196 -35.62 -29.19 24.01
N SER A 1197 -34.84 -30.27 23.90
CA SER A 1197 -35.36 -31.64 23.92
C SER A 1197 -36.10 -31.96 25.23
N GLU A 1198 -35.66 -31.39 26.35
CA GLU A 1198 -36.32 -31.55 27.65
C GLU A 1198 -37.69 -30.87 27.68
N LEU A 1199 -37.82 -29.64 27.15
CA LEU A 1199 -39.12 -28.95 27.05
C LEU A 1199 -40.11 -29.71 26.17
N VAL A 1200 -39.62 -30.30 25.08
CA VAL A 1200 -40.41 -31.15 24.20
C VAL A 1200 -40.93 -32.39 24.95
N LEU A 1201 -40.06 -33.06 25.72
CA LEU A 1201 -40.45 -34.19 26.57
C LEU A 1201 -41.47 -33.77 27.63
N PHE A 1202 -41.34 -32.57 28.19
CA PHE A 1202 -42.28 -32.02 29.17
C PHE A 1202 -43.68 -31.81 28.59
N PHE A 1203 -43.80 -31.17 27.42
CA PHE A 1203 -45.09 -30.99 26.76
C PHE A 1203 -45.72 -32.31 26.33
N ARG A 1204 -44.90 -33.29 25.90
CA ARG A 1204 -45.37 -34.64 25.59
C ARG A 1204 -46.06 -35.27 26.81
N GLU A 1205 -45.47 -35.14 28.00
CA GLU A 1205 -46.08 -35.71 29.21
C GLU A 1205 -47.25 -34.89 29.75
N LEU A 1206 -47.27 -33.56 29.56
CA LEU A 1206 -48.47 -32.76 29.86
C LEU A 1206 -49.64 -33.15 28.95
N LEU A 1207 -49.35 -33.49 27.68
CA LEU A 1207 -50.35 -34.01 26.74
C LEU A 1207 -50.85 -35.39 27.17
N SER A 1208 -49.93 -36.32 27.49
CA SER A 1208 -50.27 -37.69 27.88
C SER A 1208 -51.11 -37.74 29.15
N ALA A 1209 -50.84 -36.83 30.09
CA ALA A 1209 -51.56 -36.71 31.36
C ALA A 1209 -52.83 -35.83 31.28
N GLY A 1210 -53.17 -35.28 30.09
CA GLY A 1210 -54.45 -34.59 29.85
C GLY A 1210 -54.52 -33.14 30.32
N TYR A 1211 -53.39 -32.45 30.50
CA TYR A 1211 -53.34 -31.07 30.99
C TYR A 1211 -53.40 -30.00 29.88
N LEU A 1212 -53.18 -30.36 28.61
CA LEU A 1212 -53.19 -29.44 27.47
C LEU A 1212 -54.57 -29.35 26.80
N LYS A 1213 -55.04 -28.14 26.50
CA LYS A 1213 -56.28 -27.90 25.72
C LYS A 1213 -56.03 -27.73 24.22
N ASP A 1214 -57.05 -27.93 23.38
CA ASP A 1214 -56.96 -27.88 21.90
C ASP A 1214 -56.30 -26.60 21.35
N GLY A 1215 -56.58 -25.44 21.94
CA GLY A 1215 -55.96 -24.16 21.54
C GLY A 1215 -54.47 -24.06 21.87
N GLN A 1216 -54.04 -24.63 22.99
CA GLN A 1216 -52.64 -24.70 23.42
C GLN A 1216 -51.85 -25.69 22.56
N ILE A 1217 -52.44 -26.85 22.24
CA ILE A 1217 -51.88 -27.87 21.34
C ILE A 1217 -51.62 -27.27 19.95
N SER A 1218 -52.58 -26.49 19.43
CA SER A 1218 -52.46 -25.82 18.13
C SER A 1218 -51.32 -24.80 18.10
N CYS A 1219 -51.08 -24.05 19.19
CA CYS A 1219 -49.96 -23.12 19.30
C CYS A 1219 -48.61 -23.86 19.34
N LEU A 1220 -48.48 -24.92 20.14
CA LEU A 1220 -47.26 -25.73 20.23
C LEU A 1220 -46.91 -26.37 18.88
N ASN A 1221 -47.90 -26.90 18.16
CA ASN A 1221 -47.69 -27.48 16.82
C ASN A 1221 -47.11 -26.46 15.82
N ARG A 1222 -47.54 -25.19 15.87
CA ARG A 1222 -46.97 -24.13 15.02
C ARG A 1222 -45.50 -23.82 15.38
N ILE A 1223 -45.15 -23.85 16.66
CA ILE A 1223 -43.78 -23.61 17.14
C ILE A 1223 -42.87 -24.78 16.72
N PHE A 1224 -43.33 -26.03 16.87
CA PHE A 1224 -42.55 -27.21 16.47
C PHE A 1224 -42.36 -27.34 14.96
N GLN A 1225 -43.35 -26.94 14.14
CA GLN A 1225 -43.23 -26.93 12.68
C GLN A 1225 -42.18 -25.96 12.14
N ALA A 1226 -41.77 -24.95 12.91
CA ALA A 1226 -40.74 -23.99 12.52
C ALA A 1226 -39.30 -24.51 12.75
N VAL A 1227 -39.11 -25.76 13.20
CA VAL A 1227 -37.81 -26.39 13.48
C VAL A 1227 -37.68 -27.69 12.68
N ASP A 1228 -37.04 -27.62 11.51
CA ASP A 1228 -37.01 -28.72 10.52
C ASP A 1228 -36.37 -30.04 11.02
N GLU A 1229 -35.48 -30.02 12.01
CA GLU A 1229 -34.82 -31.25 12.51
C GLU A 1229 -35.52 -31.93 13.70
N LEU A 1230 -36.40 -31.23 14.43
CA LEU A 1230 -36.99 -31.75 15.68
C LEU A 1230 -38.29 -32.53 15.47
N VAL A 1231 -39.02 -32.22 14.39
CA VAL A 1231 -40.24 -32.93 13.97
C VAL A 1231 -39.94 -34.37 13.54
N ALA A 1232 -38.78 -34.62 12.93
CA ALA A 1232 -38.35 -35.96 12.51
C ALA A 1232 -38.04 -36.88 13.71
N TRP A 1233 -37.55 -36.33 14.83
CA TRP A 1233 -37.24 -37.11 16.03
C TRP A 1233 -38.50 -37.42 16.87
N LEU A 1234 -39.46 -36.49 16.93
CA LEU A 1234 -40.74 -36.67 17.64
C LEU A 1234 -41.66 -37.72 16.99
N LEU A 1235 -41.60 -37.85 15.66
CA LEU A 1235 -42.40 -38.84 14.91
C LEU A 1235 -41.86 -40.27 15.00
N CYS A 1236 -40.59 -40.47 15.38
CA CYS A 1236 -39.98 -41.81 15.49
C CYS A 1236 -40.23 -42.52 16.84
N ILE A 1237 -40.81 -41.87 17.85
CA ILE A 1237 -41.12 -42.47 19.16
C ILE A 1237 -42.63 -42.38 19.48
N ALA A 1238 -43.46 -42.37 18.44
CA ALA A 1238 -44.90 -42.63 18.52
C ALA A 1238 -45.17 -44.13 18.46
#